data_AF-A0A8J4XZ01-F1
#
_entry.id   AF-A0A8J4XZ01-F1
#
_cell.length_a   1.000
_cell.length_b   1.000
_cell.length_c   1.000
_cell.angle_alpha   90.00
_cell.angle_beta   90.00
_cell.angle_gamma   90.00
#
_symmetry.space_group_name_H-M   'P 1'
#
loop_
_entity.id
_entity.type
_entity.pdbx_description
1 polymer ?
#
loop_
_entity_poly.entity_id
_entity_poly.type
_entity_poly.pdbx_seq_one_letter_code
_entity_poly.pdbx_strand_id
1 'polypeptide(L)'
;MVSPMDDQDKLLDEAMGAVRGQAFQMKRCLDKGRLMDGLKHASNMLGELRTSLLSPKTYYELYMCICDELRHLEMYLIDEFQKGQRVADLYELVQYAGNIVPRLYLLITVGLVYIKTNETCKRDILKDLVEMCRGVQHPLRGLFLRNYLLQCSRNILPDVDDPSPSGEDMPVGTISDSVDFILMNFAEMNKLWVRMQHQGHSREKEKREKERQELRILVGTNLVRLSQLEFVDVHRYKKSVLPGILEQAVSCRDPLSQEYLMECIIQVFPDEFHLQTLSAFLKACAELHSEVNVKNIIISLIDRLANFAHREDGSGIPDDIKLFEIFSEQVSQVIKSRPDMPLEDTVSLQVSLVNLAQKCYSDQIDYVDKVLENTLQVFTKLNIEKIHSGSALGRELSRLLRLPADNYNNLLTVLQLQCFTPLLSLLDYSGRKVLATYLVTNAVENDTFITTQEQVDAVLSMVASLTCDQSDQPLVEPDPEDLAEEQGLLARFIHLFKSENSDQQYLILTTARKHLGAGGNKRLLYTLPPLVFQAYQLAFKYHTERDVDDKWSKKVHKIFQFVHQTVTALVRAEYAELPLRLFLQGALAIDKIDFENHETVAYEFMSQAFSLYEDEISDSKAQLAAMTLIMGTFQQTTCFSEENHEPLRTQCALAASKLLKKPDQARGVTTCSHLFWSARSQLSNKEELRDEKRVLECLKKGVRIANQCMDPSTQSQLFVELLNHYIYFYEKGNAQVTVAMLNQLVSKVKEDLANLETTEETDQISRHLTNTLAHLQLRQQEPPAEGPTYEGLQL
;
A
#
# COMPACT_ATOMS: atom_id res chain seq x y z
N MET A 1 -39.58 8.17 36.59
CA MET A 1 -38.90 6.87 36.54
C MET A 1 -37.43 7.17 36.59
N VAL A 2 -36.75 6.77 37.67
CA VAL A 2 -35.32 7.00 37.85
C VAL A 2 -34.57 6.08 36.87
N SER A 3 -33.51 6.58 36.24
CA SER A 3 -32.69 5.75 35.35
C SER A 3 -32.07 4.59 36.16
N PRO A 4 -31.94 3.37 35.62
CA PRO A 4 -31.25 2.26 36.31
C PRO A 4 -29.82 2.61 36.78
N MET A 5 -29.21 3.63 36.15
CA MET A 5 -27.88 4.15 36.48
C MET A 5 -27.91 5.03 37.74
N ASP A 6 -28.89 5.93 37.85
CA ASP A 6 -29.08 6.80 39.01
C ASP A 6 -29.40 6.01 40.30
N ASP A 7 -30.01 4.82 40.16
CA ASP A 7 -30.29 3.94 41.31
C ASP A 7 -29.04 3.17 41.77
N GLN A 8 -28.12 2.83 40.86
CA GLN A 8 -26.82 2.23 41.22
C GLN A 8 -25.92 3.23 41.95
N ASP A 9 -25.91 4.49 41.51
CA ASP A 9 -25.09 5.54 42.13
C ASP A 9 -25.56 5.85 43.55
N LYS A 10 -26.88 5.88 43.81
CA LYS A 10 -27.42 6.05 45.17
C LYS A 10 -27.02 4.91 46.10
N LEU A 11 -27.15 3.66 45.64
CA LEU A 11 -26.76 2.49 46.43
C LEU A 11 -25.26 2.51 46.74
N LEU A 12 -24.44 2.96 45.79
CA LEU A 12 -23.01 3.12 45.98
C LEU A 12 -22.71 4.23 47.00
N ASP A 13 -23.33 5.40 46.89
CA ASP A 13 -23.15 6.52 47.81
C ASP A 13 -23.54 6.18 49.25
N GLU A 14 -24.65 5.46 49.44
CA GLU A 14 -25.08 4.97 50.74
C GLU A 14 -24.04 4.02 51.35
N ALA A 15 -23.56 3.05 50.57
CA ALA A 15 -22.53 2.10 51.01
C ALA A 15 -21.20 2.80 51.31
N MET A 16 -20.76 3.73 50.46
CA MET A 16 -19.55 4.54 50.68
C MET A 16 -19.67 5.42 51.92
N GLY A 17 -20.84 6.01 52.17
CA GLY A 17 -21.14 6.79 53.37
C GLY A 17 -20.99 5.95 54.64
N ALA A 18 -21.54 4.73 54.63
CA ALA A 18 -21.40 3.77 55.73
C ALA A 18 -19.94 3.35 55.95
N VAL A 19 -19.21 3.05 54.87
CA VAL A 19 -17.78 2.70 54.90
C VAL A 19 -16.96 3.82 55.53
N ARG A 20 -17.10 5.07 55.06
CA ARG A 20 -16.37 6.22 55.62
C ARG A 20 -16.70 6.45 57.09
N GLY A 21 -17.97 6.29 57.48
CA GLY A 21 -18.40 6.38 58.88
C GLY A 21 -17.74 5.34 59.79
N GLN A 22 -17.71 4.07 59.36
CA GLN A 22 -17.08 2.99 60.13
C GLN A 22 -15.55 3.09 60.11
N ALA A 23 -14.95 3.45 58.98
CA ALA A 23 -13.51 3.63 58.84
C ALA A 23 -12.97 4.74 59.75
N PHE A 24 -13.70 5.86 59.87
CA PHE A 24 -13.36 6.93 60.81
C PHE A 24 -13.36 6.44 62.26
N GLN A 25 -14.37 5.65 62.65
CA GLN A 25 -14.46 5.07 63.99
C GLN A 25 -13.36 4.03 64.23
N MET A 26 -13.03 3.23 63.22
CA MET A 26 -11.91 2.28 63.24
C MET A 26 -10.60 3.02 63.55
N LYS A 27 -10.20 4.01 62.72
CA LYS A 27 -8.97 4.79 62.90
C LYS A 27 -8.90 5.42 64.30
N ARG A 28 -9.99 6.03 64.75
CA ARG A 28 -10.08 6.63 66.10
C ARG A 28 -9.92 5.62 67.24
N CYS A 29 -10.35 4.37 67.06
CA CYS A 29 -10.13 3.31 68.05
C CYS A 29 -8.69 2.80 68.04
N LEU A 30 -8.07 2.71 66.86
CA LEU A 30 -6.65 2.34 66.70
C LEU A 30 -5.73 3.38 67.36
N ASP A 31 -6.00 4.69 67.16
CA ASP A 31 -5.25 5.78 67.82
C ASP A 31 -5.32 5.71 69.35
N LYS A 32 -6.41 5.15 69.89
CA LYS A 32 -6.63 4.97 71.34
C LYS A 32 -6.09 3.63 71.86
N GLY A 33 -5.42 2.82 71.03
CA GLY A 33 -4.91 1.51 71.40
C GLY A 33 -6.00 0.44 71.63
N ARG A 34 -7.23 0.68 71.18
CA ARG A 34 -8.36 -0.27 71.33
C ARG A 34 -8.52 -1.14 70.09
N LEU A 35 -7.62 -2.13 69.94
CA LEU A 35 -7.58 -2.96 68.74
C LEU A 35 -8.89 -3.74 68.49
N MET A 36 -9.47 -4.36 69.52
CA MET A 36 -10.69 -5.18 69.35
C MET A 36 -11.91 -4.35 68.92
N ASP A 37 -12.05 -3.14 69.46
CA ASP A 37 -13.07 -2.19 69.03
C ASP A 37 -12.81 -1.73 67.58
N GLY A 38 -11.55 -1.49 67.23
CA GLY A 38 -11.11 -1.20 65.86
C GLY A 38 -11.48 -2.32 64.87
N LEU A 39 -11.19 -3.58 65.22
CA LEU A 39 -11.55 -4.76 64.41
C LEU A 39 -13.06 -4.94 64.27
N LYS A 40 -13.85 -4.59 65.29
CA LYS A 40 -15.31 -4.60 65.21
C LYS A 40 -15.81 -3.56 64.20
N HIS A 41 -15.27 -2.35 64.21
CA HIS A 41 -15.59 -1.33 63.20
C HIS A 41 -15.12 -1.73 61.79
N ALA A 42 -13.93 -2.34 61.67
CA ALA A 42 -13.45 -2.89 60.41
C ALA A 42 -14.37 -4.02 59.89
N SER A 43 -14.84 -4.90 60.77
CA SER A 43 -15.79 -5.95 60.41
C SER A 43 -17.15 -5.40 59.97
N ASN A 44 -17.62 -4.31 60.56
CA ASN A 44 -18.85 -3.64 60.14
C ASN A 44 -18.67 -2.96 58.78
N MET A 45 -17.55 -2.28 58.56
CA MET A 45 -17.17 -1.70 57.27
C MET A 45 -17.14 -2.76 56.16
N LEU A 46 -16.49 -3.91 56.42
CA LEU A 46 -16.45 -5.04 55.49
C LEU A 46 -17.81 -5.72 55.29
N GLY A 47 -18.79 -5.43 56.15
CA GLY A 47 -20.16 -5.86 56.00
C GLY A 47 -20.79 -5.39 54.70
N GLU A 48 -20.41 -4.20 54.21
CA GLU A 48 -20.93 -3.60 52.98
C GLU A 48 -20.55 -4.39 51.72
N LEU A 49 -19.39 -5.08 51.72
CA LEU A 49 -18.98 -5.96 50.61
C LEU A 49 -19.87 -7.21 50.46
N ARG A 50 -20.80 -7.45 51.38
CA ARG A 50 -21.79 -8.53 51.29
C ARG A 50 -23.00 -8.16 50.46
N THR A 51 -23.05 -6.98 49.85
CA THR A 51 -24.13 -6.64 48.92
C THR A 51 -24.05 -7.48 47.63
N SER A 52 -25.21 -7.72 47.01
CA SER A 52 -25.35 -8.27 45.65
C SER A 52 -26.13 -7.33 44.74
N LEU A 53 -26.46 -6.13 45.22
CA LEU A 53 -27.28 -5.16 44.49
C LEU A 53 -26.45 -4.27 43.56
N LEU A 54 -25.13 -4.20 43.80
CA LEU A 54 -24.21 -3.40 43.01
C LEU A 54 -23.77 -4.16 41.75
N SER A 55 -23.67 -3.43 40.65
CA SER A 55 -22.98 -3.86 39.43
C SER A 55 -21.49 -4.11 39.71
N PRO A 56 -20.80 -4.90 38.86
CA PRO A 56 -19.37 -5.13 39.02
C PRO A 56 -18.51 -3.87 39.08
N LYS A 57 -18.84 -2.85 38.29
CA LYS A 57 -18.13 -1.57 38.27
C LYS A 57 -18.32 -0.79 39.58
N THR A 58 -19.55 -0.62 40.04
CA THR A 58 -19.82 0.07 41.32
C THR A 58 -19.30 -0.74 42.51
N TYR A 59 -19.32 -2.07 42.43
CA TYR A 59 -18.69 -2.94 43.42
C TYR A 59 -17.16 -2.78 43.45
N TYR A 60 -16.50 -2.62 42.29
CA TYR A 60 -15.07 -2.33 42.20
C TYR A 60 -14.70 -1.02 42.92
N GLU A 61 -15.50 0.04 42.75
CA GLU A 61 -15.28 1.33 43.42
C GLU A 61 -15.41 1.20 44.95
N LEU A 62 -16.46 0.52 45.42
CA LEU A 62 -16.62 0.21 46.84
C LEU A 62 -15.45 -0.63 47.38
N TYR A 63 -15.04 -1.65 46.63
CA TYR A 63 -13.90 -2.51 46.94
C TYR A 63 -12.60 -1.71 47.11
N MET A 64 -12.29 -0.81 46.17
CA MET A 64 -11.08 0.01 46.24
C MET A 64 -11.08 0.90 47.49
N CYS A 65 -12.20 1.56 47.78
CA CYS A 65 -12.33 2.39 48.98
C CYS A 65 -12.08 1.58 50.27
N ILE A 66 -12.65 0.38 50.37
CA ILE A 66 -12.45 -0.48 51.55
C ILE A 66 -11.01 -1.00 51.63
N CYS A 67 -10.39 -1.35 50.49
CA CYS A 67 -8.99 -1.80 50.48
C CYS A 67 -8.03 -0.72 50.98
N ASP A 68 -8.25 0.54 50.62
CA ASP A 68 -7.44 1.66 51.13
C ASP A 68 -7.61 1.84 52.64
N GLU A 69 -8.83 1.67 53.16
CA GLU A 69 -9.08 1.69 54.60
C GLU A 69 -8.44 0.50 55.33
N LEU A 70 -8.45 -0.70 54.73
CA LEU A 70 -7.76 -1.86 55.28
C LEU A 70 -6.23 -1.71 55.28
N ARG A 71 -5.64 -1.01 54.31
CA ARG A 71 -4.19 -0.72 54.33
C ARG A 71 -3.77 0.07 55.56
N HIS A 72 -4.62 1.00 56.03
CA HIS A 72 -4.36 1.70 57.29
C HIS A 72 -4.35 0.75 58.50
N LEU A 73 -5.28 -0.20 58.54
CA LEU A 73 -5.31 -1.23 59.58
C LEU A 73 -4.09 -2.15 59.49
N GLU A 74 -3.68 -2.55 58.28
CA GLU A 74 -2.47 -3.34 58.05
C GLU A 74 -1.22 -2.62 58.58
N MET A 75 -1.00 -1.36 58.19
CA MET A 75 0.16 -0.57 58.62
C MET A 75 0.21 -0.43 60.14
N TYR A 76 -0.93 -0.13 60.77
CA TYR A 76 -1.02 -0.06 62.23
C TYR A 76 -0.62 -1.39 62.90
N LEU A 77 -1.11 -2.53 62.39
CA LEU A 77 -0.77 -3.84 62.93
C LEU A 77 0.72 -4.18 62.76
N ILE A 78 1.32 -3.84 61.62
CA ILE A 78 2.77 -4.03 61.40
C ILE A 78 3.56 -3.23 62.44
N ASP A 79 3.23 -1.95 62.63
CA ASP A 79 3.94 -1.07 63.57
C ASP A 79 3.84 -1.58 65.01
N GLU A 80 2.66 -2.03 65.45
CA GLU A 80 2.46 -2.55 66.80
C GLU A 80 3.22 -3.87 67.03
N PHE A 81 3.25 -4.76 66.04
CA PHE A 81 4.02 -6.00 66.12
C PHE A 81 5.53 -5.75 66.12
N GLN A 82 6.02 -4.76 65.36
CA GLN A 82 7.43 -4.36 65.36
C GLN A 82 7.87 -3.72 66.68
N LYS A 83 6.98 -2.95 67.34
CA LYS A 83 7.21 -2.40 68.69
C LYS A 83 7.20 -3.46 69.81
N GLY A 84 6.96 -4.74 69.48
CA GLY A 84 6.94 -5.85 70.43
C GLY A 84 5.61 -6.03 71.16
N GLN A 85 4.56 -5.27 70.82
CA GLN A 85 3.20 -5.43 71.37
C GLN A 85 2.42 -6.50 70.61
N ARG A 86 2.92 -7.74 70.65
CA ARG A 86 2.28 -8.87 69.96
C ARG A 86 0.98 -9.26 70.68
N VAL A 87 -0.14 -9.10 70.00
CA VAL A 87 -1.42 -9.66 70.48
C VAL A 87 -1.41 -11.15 70.17
N ALA A 88 -1.42 -11.98 71.22
CA ALA A 88 -1.48 -13.43 71.09
C ALA A 88 -2.76 -13.85 70.34
N ASP A 89 -2.63 -14.90 69.54
CA ASP A 89 -3.74 -15.57 68.84
C ASP A 89 -4.58 -14.65 67.93
N LEU A 90 -4.02 -13.53 67.46
CA LEU A 90 -4.72 -12.58 66.58
C LEU A 90 -5.22 -13.24 65.29
N TYR A 91 -4.48 -14.21 64.75
CA TYR A 91 -4.90 -15.00 63.58
C TYR A 91 -6.18 -15.83 63.84
N GLU A 92 -6.38 -16.29 65.08
CA GLU A 92 -7.61 -17.00 65.49
C GLU A 92 -8.73 -16.00 65.84
N LEU A 93 -8.41 -14.92 66.55
CA LEU A 93 -9.41 -13.94 67.02
C LEU A 93 -10.21 -13.31 65.88
N VAL A 94 -9.57 -13.00 64.74
CA VAL A 94 -10.29 -12.47 63.57
C VAL A 94 -11.23 -13.48 62.92
N GLN A 95 -11.04 -14.79 63.19
CA GLN A 95 -11.92 -15.85 62.69
C GLN A 95 -13.26 -15.94 63.44
N TYR A 96 -13.37 -15.33 64.63
CA TYR A 96 -14.62 -15.24 65.37
C TYR A 96 -15.64 -14.28 64.75
N ALA A 97 -15.25 -13.53 63.71
CA ALA A 97 -16.19 -12.77 62.90
C ALA A 97 -17.22 -13.72 62.24
N GLY A 98 -18.49 -13.59 62.63
CA GLY A 98 -19.54 -14.53 62.21
C GLY A 98 -19.83 -14.54 60.71
N ASN A 99 -19.58 -13.41 60.01
CA ASN A 99 -19.78 -13.31 58.56
C ASN A 99 -18.47 -13.64 57.81
N ILE A 100 -18.57 -14.54 56.82
CA ILE A 100 -17.39 -15.05 56.10
C ILE A 100 -16.60 -13.98 55.32
N VAL A 101 -17.27 -12.99 54.72
CA VAL A 101 -16.58 -11.94 53.94
C VAL A 101 -15.71 -11.07 54.85
N PRO A 102 -16.25 -10.39 55.89
CA PRO A 102 -15.41 -9.69 56.86
C PRO A 102 -14.30 -10.55 57.47
N ARG A 103 -14.63 -11.79 57.82
CA ARG A 103 -13.69 -12.75 58.39
C ARG A 103 -12.47 -12.97 57.49
N LEU A 104 -12.68 -13.26 56.21
CA LEU A 104 -11.57 -13.59 55.32
C LEU A 104 -10.73 -12.37 54.95
N TYR A 105 -11.31 -11.19 54.78
CA TYR A 105 -10.53 -9.97 54.56
C TYR A 105 -9.64 -9.63 55.78
N LEU A 106 -10.19 -9.74 57.00
CA LEU A 106 -9.40 -9.56 58.22
C LEU A 106 -8.34 -10.66 58.38
N LEU A 107 -8.69 -11.92 58.05
CA LEU A 107 -7.76 -13.04 58.10
C LEU A 107 -6.59 -12.87 57.14
N ILE A 108 -6.84 -12.40 55.90
CA ILE A 108 -5.78 -12.08 54.93
C ILE A 108 -4.90 -10.93 55.46
N THR A 109 -5.51 -9.87 55.99
CA THR A 109 -4.79 -8.71 56.53
C THR A 109 -3.87 -9.13 57.67
N VAL A 110 -4.40 -9.91 58.63
CA VAL A 110 -3.62 -10.42 59.76
C VAL A 110 -2.58 -11.45 59.30
N GLY A 111 -2.95 -12.38 58.42
CA GLY A 111 -2.03 -13.37 57.86
C GLY A 111 -0.81 -12.72 57.21
N LEU A 112 -1.01 -11.62 56.48
CA LEU A 112 0.08 -10.83 55.90
C LEU A 112 1.01 -10.25 56.98
N VAL A 113 0.46 -9.72 58.06
CA VAL A 113 1.25 -9.20 59.20
C VAL A 113 2.07 -10.33 59.84
N TYR A 114 1.48 -11.52 60.02
CA TYR A 114 2.20 -12.69 60.54
C TYR A 114 3.32 -13.13 59.61
N ILE A 115 3.09 -13.17 58.30
CA ILE A 115 4.13 -13.52 57.32
C ILE A 115 5.29 -12.52 57.35
N LYS A 116 5.01 -11.21 57.46
CA LYS A 116 6.03 -10.16 57.52
C LYS A 116 6.82 -10.13 58.84
N THR A 117 6.21 -10.59 59.93
CA THR A 117 6.80 -10.52 61.28
C THR A 117 7.41 -11.85 61.74
N ASN A 118 7.00 -12.96 61.12
CA ASN A 118 7.50 -14.30 61.40
C ASN A 118 7.62 -15.15 60.13
N GLU A 119 8.85 -15.27 59.62
CA GLU A 119 9.12 -15.95 58.34
C GLU A 119 8.94 -17.48 58.37
N THR A 120 8.92 -18.11 59.55
CA THR A 120 8.86 -19.58 59.67
C THR A 120 7.48 -20.18 59.36
N CYS A 121 6.41 -19.38 59.40
CA CYS A 121 5.04 -19.85 59.17
C CYS A 121 4.52 -19.46 57.77
N LYS A 122 5.40 -18.93 56.92
CA LYS A 122 5.05 -18.30 55.64
C LYS A 122 4.33 -19.26 54.69
N ARG A 123 4.88 -20.45 54.48
CA ARG A 123 4.30 -21.48 53.60
C ARG A 123 2.91 -21.91 54.08
N ASP A 124 2.80 -22.22 55.37
CA ASP A 124 1.58 -22.79 55.93
C ASP A 124 0.45 -21.75 55.96
N ILE A 125 0.74 -20.49 56.29
CA ILE A 125 -0.26 -19.41 56.23
C ILE A 125 -0.70 -19.14 54.79
N LEU A 126 0.21 -19.09 53.81
CA LEU A 126 -0.18 -18.89 52.41
C LEU A 126 -1.11 -19.99 51.92
N LYS A 127 -0.78 -21.25 52.23
CA LYS A 127 -1.60 -22.42 51.88
C LYS A 127 -2.97 -22.38 52.57
N ASP A 128 -3.00 -22.08 53.86
CA ASP A 128 -4.24 -21.94 54.63
C ASP A 128 -5.13 -20.83 54.06
N LEU A 129 -4.59 -19.63 53.80
CA LEU A 129 -5.36 -18.50 53.26
C LEU A 129 -6.01 -18.82 51.91
N VAL A 130 -5.28 -19.47 50.98
CA VAL A 130 -5.85 -19.82 49.66
C VAL A 130 -6.89 -20.94 49.75
N GLU A 131 -6.71 -21.89 50.68
CA GLU A 131 -7.67 -22.95 50.99
C GLU A 131 -8.94 -22.39 51.64
N MET A 132 -8.81 -21.51 52.64
CA MET A 132 -9.93 -20.87 53.34
C MET A 132 -10.74 -19.96 52.42
N CYS A 133 -10.10 -19.36 51.40
CA CYS A 133 -10.80 -18.62 50.35
C CYS A 133 -11.75 -19.50 49.50
N ARG A 134 -11.64 -20.84 49.53
CA ARG A 134 -12.65 -21.74 48.93
C ARG A 134 -14.02 -21.61 49.60
N GLY A 135 -14.10 -21.06 50.81
CA GLY A 135 -15.39 -20.84 51.50
C GLY A 135 -16.31 -19.83 50.79
N VAL A 136 -15.79 -18.95 49.93
CA VAL A 136 -16.60 -17.95 49.20
C VAL A 136 -16.78 -18.37 47.74
N GLN A 137 -17.91 -19.01 47.46
CA GLN A 137 -18.27 -19.50 46.12
C GLN A 137 -19.09 -18.50 45.29
N HIS A 138 -19.49 -17.36 45.87
CA HIS A 138 -20.18 -16.31 45.11
C HIS A 138 -19.20 -15.65 44.11
N PRO A 139 -19.51 -15.63 42.80
CA PRO A 139 -18.55 -15.18 41.77
C PRO A 139 -17.93 -13.81 42.01
N LEU A 140 -18.76 -12.75 42.11
CA LEU A 140 -18.27 -11.38 42.26
C LEU A 140 -17.39 -11.21 43.51
N ARG A 141 -17.97 -11.50 44.68
CA ARG A 141 -17.29 -11.38 45.98
C ARG A 141 -16.04 -12.25 46.09
N GLY A 142 -16.09 -13.47 45.55
CA GLY A 142 -14.96 -14.40 45.54
C GLY A 142 -13.82 -13.92 44.65
N LEU A 143 -14.11 -13.37 43.47
CA LEU A 143 -13.10 -12.77 42.58
C LEU A 143 -12.40 -11.60 43.25
N PHE A 144 -13.14 -10.68 43.87
CA PHE A 144 -12.57 -9.54 44.58
C PHE A 144 -11.76 -9.95 45.81
N LEU A 145 -12.25 -10.89 46.62
CA LEU A 145 -11.52 -11.43 47.77
C LEU A 145 -10.20 -12.08 47.34
N ARG A 146 -10.22 -12.88 46.28
CA ARG A 146 -9.02 -13.55 45.74
C ARG A 146 -8.07 -12.57 45.07
N ASN A 147 -8.59 -11.52 44.44
CA ASN A 147 -7.75 -10.43 43.93
C ASN A 147 -7.09 -9.67 45.08
N TYR A 148 -7.80 -9.40 46.17
CA TYR A 148 -7.24 -8.81 47.38
C TYR A 148 -6.13 -9.69 47.98
N LEU A 149 -6.36 -11.00 48.09
CA LEU A 149 -5.33 -11.96 48.51
C LEU A 149 -4.08 -11.87 47.63
N LEU A 150 -4.25 -11.83 46.31
CA LEU A 150 -3.14 -11.73 45.37
C LEU A 150 -2.39 -10.40 45.48
N GLN A 151 -3.09 -9.29 45.66
CA GLN A 151 -2.49 -7.97 45.86
C GLN A 151 -1.70 -7.90 47.17
N CYS A 152 -2.27 -8.41 48.26
CA CYS A 152 -1.63 -8.46 49.58
C CYS A 152 -0.40 -9.37 49.57
N SER A 153 -0.49 -10.49 48.85
CA SER A 153 0.62 -11.46 48.76
C SER A 153 1.76 -11.01 47.86
N ARG A 154 1.64 -9.90 47.12
CA ARG A 154 2.63 -9.46 46.13
C ARG A 154 4.06 -9.54 46.67
N ASN A 155 4.43 -8.72 47.63
CA ASN A 155 5.84 -8.62 48.06
C ASN A 155 6.25 -9.72 49.07
N ILE A 156 5.40 -10.72 49.30
CA ILE A 156 5.64 -11.76 50.29
C ILE A 156 5.66 -13.17 49.70
N LEU A 157 5.47 -13.37 48.40
CA LEU A 157 5.61 -14.72 47.84
C LEU A 157 7.06 -15.22 47.98
N PRO A 158 7.29 -16.48 48.38
CA PRO A 158 8.62 -17.08 48.29
C PRO A 158 9.17 -17.04 46.86
N ASP A 159 10.35 -16.43 46.68
CA ASP A 159 11.02 -16.34 45.38
C ASP A 159 12.49 -16.71 45.57
N VAL A 160 12.69 -17.96 46.02
CA VAL A 160 14.01 -18.58 46.24
C VAL A 160 13.98 -19.93 45.52
N ASP A 161 15.06 -20.24 44.81
CA ASP A 161 15.19 -21.52 44.10
C ASP A 161 15.12 -22.71 45.07
N ASP A 162 14.66 -23.85 44.57
CA ASP A 162 14.54 -25.06 45.40
C ASP A 162 15.95 -25.49 45.90
N PRO A 163 16.15 -25.76 47.19
CA PRO A 163 17.42 -26.27 47.67
C PRO A 163 17.74 -27.63 47.03
N SER A 164 19.03 -27.89 46.80
CA SER A 164 19.54 -29.18 46.34
C SER A 164 19.02 -30.35 47.21
N PRO A 165 18.88 -31.58 46.67
CA PRO A 165 18.15 -32.70 47.29
C PRO A 165 18.69 -33.23 48.65
N SER A 166 19.65 -32.56 49.26
CA SER A 166 20.11 -32.78 50.63
C SER A 166 19.29 -31.96 51.65
N GLY A 167 18.03 -32.36 51.83
CA GLY A 167 17.42 -32.62 53.14
C GLY A 167 17.45 -31.60 54.28
N GLU A 168 17.22 -30.31 54.05
CA GLU A 168 16.66 -29.43 55.09
C GLU A 168 15.36 -28.80 54.56
N ASP A 169 14.22 -29.19 55.16
CA ASP A 169 12.92 -28.55 54.92
C ASP A 169 13.06 -27.06 55.29
N MET A 170 13.26 -26.20 54.29
CA MET A 170 13.30 -24.75 54.51
C MET A 170 11.91 -24.29 54.98
N PRO A 171 11.75 -23.80 56.22
CA PRO A 171 10.44 -23.41 56.76
C PRO A 171 9.84 -22.16 56.06
N VAL A 172 10.62 -21.50 55.20
CA VAL A 172 10.29 -20.22 54.56
C VAL A 172 9.53 -20.41 53.23
N GLY A 173 9.38 -21.64 52.73
CA GLY A 173 8.72 -21.95 51.46
C GLY A 173 9.60 -21.69 50.24
N THR A 174 9.28 -22.34 49.13
CA THR A 174 10.04 -22.35 47.87
C THR A 174 9.29 -21.64 46.73
N ILE A 175 9.97 -21.39 45.61
CA ILE A 175 9.31 -20.92 44.37
C ILE A 175 8.17 -21.84 43.93
N SER A 176 8.30 -23.15 44.15
CA SER A 176 7.27 -24.13 43.84
C SER A 176 5.99 -23.89 44.63
N ASP A 177 6.09 -23.54 45.92
CA ASP A 177 4.95 -23.18 46.76
C ASP A 177 4.24 -21.91 46.25
N SER A 178 5.00 -20.92 45.76
CA SER A 178 4.45 -19.69 45.15
C SER A 178 3.70 -19.97 43.86
N VAL A 179 4.27 -20.82 42.99
CA VAL A 179 3.64 -21.23 41.74
C VAL A 179 2.33 -21.98 42.03
N ASP A 180 2.37 -22.96 42.93
CA ASP A 180 1.17 -23.73 43.31
C ASP A 180 0.10 -22.85 43.95
N PHE A 181 0.49 -21.91 44.81
CA PHE A 181 -0.42 -20.93 45.42
C PHE A 181 -1.13 -20.08 44.35
N ILE A 182 -0.37 -19.51 43.40
CA ILE A 182 -0.95 -18.66 42.35
C ILE A 182 -1.80 -19.50 41.39
N LEU A 183 -1.35 -20.69 40.98
CA LEU A 183 -2.10 -21.58 40.07
C LEU A 183 -3.41 -22.05 40.72
N MET A 184 -3.39 -22.38 42.01
CA MET A 184 -4.60 -22.72 42.76
C MET A 184 -5.56 -21.53 42.85
N ASN A 185 -5.04 -20.33 43.11
CA ASN A 185 -5.87 -19.12 43.12
C ASN A 185 -6.46 -18.82 41.74
N PHE A 186 -5.65 -18.94 40.69
CA PHE A 186 -6.02 -18.77 39.29
C PHE A 186 -7.12 -19.75 38.88
N ALA A 187 -6.97 -21.05 39.18
CA ALA A 187 -7.96 -22.07 38.86
C ALA A 187 -9.32 -21.75 39.50
N GLU A 188 -9.33 -21.35 40.77
CA GLU A 188 -10.56 -20.98 41.45
C GLU A 188 -11.15 -19.65 40.94
N MET A 189 -10.32 -18.65 40.63
CA MET A 189 -10.79 -17.40 40.02
C MET A 189 -11.39 -17.65 38.63
N ASN A 190 -10.78 -18.49 37.80
CA ASN A 190 -11.31 -18.87 36.50
C ASN A 190 -12.68 -19.58 36.66
N LYS A 191 -12.80 -20.54 37.58
CA LYS A 191 -14.08 -21.21 37.88
C LYS A 191 -15.16 -20.23 38.33
N LEU A 192 -14.82 -19.27 39.20
CA LEU A 192 -15.76 -18.23 39.64
C LEU A 192 -16.19 -17.34 38.48
N TRP A 193 -15.25 -16.95 37.62
CA TRP A 193 -15.52 -16.12 36.46
C TRP A 193 -16.40 -16.82 35.42
N VAL A 194 -16.15 -18.11 35.14
CA VAL A 194 -17.03 -18.94 34.29
C VAL A 194 -18.40 -19.11 34.94
N ARG A 195 -18.46 -19.31 36.26
CA ARG A 195 -19.73 -19.41 37.00
C ARG A 195 -20.59 -18.14 36.87
N MET A 196 -19.99 -16.96 36.68
CA MET A 196 -20.75 -15.73 36.39
C MET A 196 -21.64 -15.88 35.15
N GLN A 197 -21.21 -16.64 34.14
CA GLN A 197 -21.99 -16.86 32.92
C GLN A 197 -23.36 -17.46 33.20
N HIS A 198 -23.43 -18.33 34.21
CA HIS A 198 -24.62 -19.11 34.57
C HIS A 198 -25.39 -18.53 35.76
N GLN A 199 -24.95 -17.39 36.32
CA GLN A 199 -25.65 -16.72 37.42
C GLN A 199 -26.80 -15.84 36.89
N GLY A 200 -27.94 -15.83 37.58
CA GLY A 200 -29.06 -14.96 37.24
C GLY A 200 -29.93 -15.46 36.07
N HIS A 201 -30.76 -14.59 35.51
CA HIS A 201 -31.74 -15.00 34.49
C HIS A 201 -31.09 -15.08 33.10
N SER A 202 -31.51 -16.03 32.27
CA SER A 202 -31.06 -16.18 30.88
C SER A 202 -31.15 -14.91 30.01
N ARG A 203 -32.11 -14.01 30.27
CA ARG A 203 -32.30 -12.75 29.53
C ARG A 203 -31.16 -11.75 29.72
N GLU A 204 -30.38 -11.90 30.79
CA GLU A 204 -29.28 -10.99 31.13
C GLU A 204 -27.93 -11.51 30.62
N LYS A 205 -27.91 -12.55 29.76
CA LYS A 205 -26.67 -13.17 29.25
C LYS A 205 -25.70 -12.13 28.65
N GLU A 206 -26.17 -11.26 27.75
CA GLU A 206 -25.34 -10.24 27.12
C GLU A 206 -24.79 -9.22 28.13
N LYS A 207 -25.61 -8.83 29.12
CA LYS A 207 -25.17 -7.93 30.20
C LYS A 207 -24.05 -8.59 31.01
N ARG A 208 -24.19 -9.87 31.32
CA ARG A 208 -23.16 -10.64 32.04
C ARG A 208 -21.89 -10.81 31.23
N GLU A 209 -21.96 -11.01 29.92
CA GLU A 209 -20.78 -11.10 29.07
C GLU A 209 -19.98 -9.78 29.08
N LYS A 210 -20.67 -8.62 29.04
CA LYS A 210 -20.02 -7.31 29.19
C LYS A 210 -19.38 -7.14 30.57
N GLU A 211 -20.12 -7.47 31.63
CA GLU A 211 -19.63 -7.44 33.02
C GLU A 211 -18.42 -8.38 33.23
N ARG A 212 -18.46 -9.57 32.64
CA ARG A 212 -17.35 -10.54 32.68
C ARG A 212 -16.14 -10.01 31.93
N GLN A 213 -16.33 -9.32 30.80
CA GLN A 213 -15.26 -8.70 30.03
C GLN A 213 -14.55 -7.59 30.81
N GLU A 214 -15.26 -6.85 31.67
CA GLU A 214 -14.66 -5.87 32.57
C GLU A 214 -13.82 -6.54 33.68
N LEU A 215 -14.33 -7.65 34.25
CA LEU A 215 -13.67 -8.35 35.36
C LEU A 215 -12.54 -9.29 34.94
N ARG A 216 -12.37 -9.58 33.65
CA ARG A 216 -11.34 -10.52 33.15
C ARG A 216 -9.93 -10.19 33.64
N ILE A 217 -9.62 -8.89 33.78
CA ILE A 217 -8.32 -8.38 34.27
C ILE A 217 -8.00 -8.91 35.67
N LEU A 218 -9.01 -9.11 36.53
CA LEU A 218 -8.80 -9.66 37.87
C LEU A 218 -8.21 -11.07 37.82
N VAL A 219 -8.67 -11.89 36.85
CA VAL A 219 -8.15 -13.24 36.63
C VAL A 219 -6.76 -13.17 36.01
N GLY A 220 -6.56 -12.32 34.99
CA GLY A 220 -5.27 -12.13 34.31
C GLY A 220 -4.15 -11.61 35.23
N THR A 221 -4.50 -10.89 36.30
CA THR A 221 -3.52 -10.44 37.31
C THR A 221 -2.74 -11.61 37.93
N ASN A 222 -3.33 -12.81 38.03
CA ASN A 222 -2.60 -14.00 38.49
C ASN A 222 -1.47 -14.37 37.53
N LEU A 223 -1.71 -14.32 36.22
CA LEU A 223 -0.70 -14.63 35.22
C LEU A 223 0.42 -13.58 35.23
N VAL A 224 0.04 -12.30 35.39
CA VAL A 224 1.02 -11.21 35.57
C VAL A 224 1.89 -11.47 36.79
N ARG A 225 1.29 -11.93 37.89
CA ARG A 225 2.05 -12.27 39.10
C ARG A 225 3.03 -13.43 38.86
N LEU A 226 2.64 -14.45 38.10
CA LEU A 226 3.54 -15.55 37.73
C LEU A 226 4.73 -15.06 36.88
N SER A 227 4.51 -14.14 35.95
CA SER A 227 5.60 -13.58 35.12
C SER A 227 6.58 -12.69 35.90
N GLN A 228 6.20 -12.20 37.07
CA GLN A 228 7.02 -11.33 37.92
C GLN A 228 7.93 -12.11 38.88
N LEU A 229 7.84 -13.44 38.92
CA LEU A 229 8.70 -14.29 39.74
C LEU A 229 10.03 -14.49 39.02
N GLU A 230 11.13 -14.06 39.63
CA GLU A 230 12.45 -14.01 38.96
C GLU A 230 13.04 -15.42 38.75
N PHE A 231 12.75 -16.35 39.66
CA PHE A 231 13.28 -17.72 39.60
C PHE A 231 12.41 -18.69 38.76
N VAL A 232 11.41 -18.19 38.03
CA VAL A 232 10.68 -19.01 37.05
C VAL A 232 11.50 -19.08 35.78
N ASP A 233 12.30 -20.13 35.66
CA ASP A 233 13.05 -20.44 34.45
C ASP A 233 12.16 -21.08 33.37
N VAL A 234 12.71 -21.17 32.15
CA VAL A 234 12.04 -21.81 30.99
C VAL A 234 11.61 -23.24 31.31
N HIS A 235 12.41 -23.97 32.09
CA HIS A 235 12.16 -25.38 32.40
C HIS A 235 10.98 -25.55 33.37
N ARG A 236 10.91 -24.76 34.44
CA ARG A 236 9.75 -24.71 35.35
C ARG A 236 8.53 -24.20 34.61
N TYR A 237 8.66 -23.18 33.79
CA TYR A 237 7.54 -22.71 32.96
C TYR A 237 6.95 -23.83 32.11
N LYS A 238 7.80 -24.59 31.41
CA LYS A 238 7.40 -25.71 30.55
C LYS A 238 6.80 -26.89 31.32
N LYS A 239 7.29 -27.19 32.54
CA LYS A 239 6.87 -28.39 33.29
C LYS A 239 5.71 -28.17 34.25
N SER A 240 5.60 -27.00 34.89
CA SER A 240 4.58 -26.76 35.92
C SER A 240 3.63 -25.61 35.55
N VAL A 241 4.17 -24.43 35.22
CA VAL A 241 3.35 -23.21 35.04
C VAL A 241 2.44 -23.31 33.83
N LEU A 242 2.99 -23.52 32.63
CA LEU A 242 2.22 -23.54 31.39
C LEU A 242 1.20 -24.70 31.37
N PRO A 243 1.55 -25.96 31.71
CA PRO A 243 0.57 -27.03 31.79
C PRO A 243 -0.58 -26.72 32.76
N GLY A 244 -0.29 -26.16 33.94
CA GLY A 244 -1.31 -25.77 34.91
C GLY A 244 -2.26 -24.69 34.38
N ILE A 245 -1.75 -23.72 33.61
CA ILE A 245 -2.60 -22.69 32.98
C ILE A 245 -3.42 -23.28 31.83
N LEU A 246 -2.78 -24.06 30.94
CA LEU A 246 -3.44 -24.67 29.77
C LEU A 246 -4.52 -25.66 30.18
N GLU A 247 -4.30 -26.43 31.25
CA GLU A 247 -5.33 -27.31 31.81
C GLU A 247 -6.60 -26.51 32.13
N GLN A 248 -6.48 -25.37 32.79
CA GLN A 248 -7.63 -24.52 33.13
C GLN A 248 -8.24 -23.82 31.91
N ALA A 249 -7.43 -23.45 30.91
CA ALA A 249 -7.93 -22.85 29.68
C ALA A 249 -8.74 -23.87 28.86
N VAL A 250 -8.23 -25.09 28.65
CA VAL A 250 -8.94 -26.11 27.87
C VAL A 250 -10.15 -26.67 28.63
N SER A 251 -10.01 -26.93 29.94
CA SER A 251 -11.08 -27.57 30.74
C SER A 251 -12.29 -26.67 30.99
N CYS A 252 -12.16 -25.34 30.93
CA CYS A 252 -13.25 -24.44 31.28
C CYS A 252 -14.42 -24.42 30.28
N ARG A 253 -14.19 -24.80 29.02
CA ARG A 253 -15.21 -24.87 27.93
C ARG A 253 -16.08 -23.62 27.78
N ASP A 254 -15.57 -22.46 28.17
CA ASP A 254 -16.25 -21.16 28.01
C ASP A 254 -15.48 -20.30 26.99
N PRO A 255 -16.10 -19.91 25.85
CA PRO A 255 -15.40 -19.23 24.77
C PRO A 255 -14.73 -17.92 25.19
N LEU A 256 -15.44 -17.08 25.95
CA LEU A 256 -14.94 -15.79 26.44
C LEU A 256 -13.69 -15.97 27.31
N SER A 257 -13.70 -16.97 28.19
CA SER A 257 -12.57 -17.26 29.07
C SER A 257 -11.39 -17.81 28.30
N GLN A 258 -11.63 -18.74 27.38
CA GLN A 258 -10.60 -19.33 26.55
C GLN A 258 -9.88 -18.28 25.71
N GLU A 259 -10.63 -17.41 25.03
CA GLU A 259 -10.06 -16.34 24.20
C GLU A 259 -9.16 -15.43 25.02
N TYR A 260 -9.68 -14.89 26.13
CA TYR A 260 -8.91 -13.98 26.97
C TYR A 260 -7.68 -14.62 27.61
N LEU A 261 -7.80 -15.85 28.14
CA LEU A 261 -6.70 -16.51 28.83
C LEU A 261 -5.56 -16.82 27.87
N MET A 262 -5.87 -17.30 26.67
CA MET A 262 -4.85 -17.62 25.67
C MET A 262 -4.12 -16.36 25.18
N GLU A 263 -4.85 -15.27 24.93
CA GLU A 263 -4.22 -13.97 24.62
C GLU A 263 -3.38 -13.44 25.79
N CYS A 264 -3.86 -13.58 27.02
CA CYS A 264 -3.15 -13.13 28.21
C CYS A 264 -1.83 -13.91 28.42
N ILE A 265 -1.80 -15.21 28.12
CA ILE A 265 -0.56 -16.00 28.14
C ILE A 265 0.45 -15.41 27.15
N ILE A 266 0.02 -15.12 25.93
CA ILE A 266 0.88 -14.51 24.89
C ILE A 266 1.41 -13.16 25.38
N GLN A 267 0.54 -12.30 25.92
CA GLN A 267 0.93 -10.93 26.29
C GLN A 267 1.85 -10.86 27.51
N VAL A 268 1.63 -11.71 28.50
CA VAL A 268 2.23 -11.58 29.84
C VAL A 268 3.60 -12.26 29.94
N PHE A 269 3.75 -13.46 29.35
CA PHE A 269 5.00 -14.21 29.45
C PHE A 269 6.01 -13.76 28.38
N PRO A 270 7.32 -13.84 28.65
CA PRO A 270 8.36 -13.40 27.73
C PRO A 270 8.46 -14.29 26.47
N ASP A 271 9.11 -13.78 25.43
CA ASP A 271 9.15 -14.41 24.10
C ASP A 271 9.96 -15.72 24.09
N GLU A 272 11.01 -15.80 24.92
CA GLU A 272 11.85 -16.99 25.10
C GLU A 272 11.04 -18.20 25.61
N PHE A 273 10.00 -17.96 26.42
CA PHE A 273 9.14 -19.01 26.94
C PHE A 273 8.25 -19.56 25.84
N HIS A 274 7.71 -18.68 24.99
CA HIS A 274 6.87 -19.06 23.87
C HIS A 274 7.64 -19.92 22.87
N LEU A 275 8.86 -19.51 22.49
CA LEU A 275 9.73 -20.24 21.55
C LEU A 275 9.90 -21.72 21.94
N GLN A 276 10.08 -22.01 23.24
CA GLN A 276 10.32 -23.35 23.77
C GLN A 276 9.04 -24.17 24.02
N THR A 277 7.87 -23.53 23.90
CA THR A 277 6.56 -24.12 24.23
C THR A 277 5.50 -23.99 23.12
N LEU A 278 5.87 -23.52 21.92
CA LEU A 278 4.97 -23.33 20.77
C LEU A 278 4.12 -24.56 20.47
N SER A 279 4.73 -25.74 20.43
CA SER A 279 4.01 -26.98 20.10
C SER A 279 2.96 -27.35 21.15
N ALA A 280 3.22 -27.09 22.44
CA ALA A 280 2.24 -27.32 23.50
C ALA A 280 1.10 -26.30 23.44
N PHE A 281 1.43 -25.02 23.22
CA PHE A 281 0.45 -23.94 23.11
C PHE A 281 -0.48 -24.11 21.89
N LEU A 282 0.08 -24.41 20.71
CA LEU A 282 -0.71 -24.58 19.48
C LEU A 282 -1.58 -25.84 19.50
N LYS A 283 -1.11 -26.92 20.14
CA LYS A 283 -1.97 -28.09 20.42
C LYS A 283 -3.14 -27.72 21.32
N ALA A 284 -2.91 -26.92 22.37
CA ALA A 284 -4.00 -26.42 23.20
C ALA A 284 -4.98 -25.54 22.41
N CYS A 285 -4.50 -24.70 21.47
CA CYS A 285 -5.36 -23.94 20.55
C CYS A 285 -6.29 -24.83 19.72
N ALA A 286 -5.84 -26.03 19.32
CA ALA A 286 -6.65 -26.99 18.57
C ALA A 286 -7.78 -27.61 19.41
N GLU A 287 -7.64 -27.63 20.74
CA GLU A 287 -8.61 -28.19 21.70
C GLU A 287 -9.63 -27.16 22.23
N LEU A 288 -9.49 -25.88 21.85
CA LEU A 288 -10.40 -24.81 22.28
C LEU A 288 -11.79 -24.97 21.66
N HIS A 289 -12.80 -24.42 22.35
CA HIS A 289 -14.20 -24.42 21.90
C HIS A 289 -14.35 -23.75 20.52
N SER A 290 -15.27 -24.26 19.69
CA SER A 290 -15.44 -23.84 18.29
C SER A 290 -15.74 -22.34 18.13
N GLU A 291 -16.52 -21.77 19.05
CA GLU A 291 -16.86 -20.33 19.08
C GLU A 291 -15.67 -19.40 19.41
N VAL A 292 -14.54 -19.93 19.87
CA VAL A 292 -13.34 -19.11 20.18
C VAL A 292 -12.70 -18.64 18.89
N ASN A 293 -12.36 -17.35 18.81
CA ASN A 293 -11.63 -16.78 17.68
C ASN A 293 -10.14 -17.13 17.73
N VAL A 294 -9.81 -18.36 17.34
CA VAL A 294 -8.44 -18.88 17.34
C VAL A 294 -7.53 -18.16 16.34
N LYS A 295 -8.10 -17.56 15.29
CA LYS A 295 -7.35 -16.73 14.35
C LYS A 295 -6.62 -15.61 15.08
N ASN A 296 -7.32 -14.82 15.90
CA ASN A 296 -6.73 -13.69 16.59
C ASN A 296 -5.60 -14.11 17.55
N ILE A 297 -5.78 -15.23 18.25
CA ILE A 297 -4.78 -15.80 19.16
C ILE A 297 -3.49 -16.15 18.41
N ILE A 298 -3.62 -16.89 17.30
CA ILE A 298 -2.45 -17.33 16.50
C ILE A 298 -1.77 -16.13 15.83
N ILE A 299 -2.53 -15.19 15.27
CA ILE A 299 -1.96 -13.98 14.65
C ILE A 299 -1.19 -13.15 15.69
N SER A 300 -1.75 -12.95 16.88
CA SER A 300 -1.10 -12.23 17.98
C SER A 300 0.23 -12.87 18.39
N LEU A 301 0.28 -14.21 18.48
CA LEU A 301 1.50 -14.94 18.76
C LEU A 301 2.54 -14.77 17.64
N ILE A 302 2.13 -14.94 16.39
CA ILE A 302 3.01 -14.80 15.23
C ILE A 302 3.58 -13.38 15.14
N ASP A 303 2.75 -12.35 15.25
CA ASP A 303 3.17 -10.95 15.18
C ASP A 303 4.15 -10.60 16.30
N ARG A 304 3.93 -11.12 17.51
CA ARG A 304 4.84 -10.92 18.64
C ARG A 304 6.22 -11.52 18.37
N LEU A 305 6.28 -12.76 17.88
CA LEU A 305 7.53 -13.44 17.54
C LEU A 305 8.23 -12.81 16.33
N ALA A 306 7.47 -12.37 15.33
CA ALA A 306 8.01 -11.69 14.15
C ALA A 306 8.63 -10.33 14.54
N ASN A 307 8.03 -9.62 15.49
CA ASN A 307 8.62 -8.39 16.05
C ASN A 307 9.82 -8.68 16.95
N PHE A 308 9.82 -9.80 17.70
CA PHE A 308 10.98 -10.24 18.46
C PHE A 308 12.18 -10.54 17.56
N ALA A 309 11.95 -11.14 16.38
CA ALA A 309 12.98 -11.38 15.36
C ALA A 309 13.72 -10.11 14.92
N HIS A 310 13.02 -8.97 14.91
CA HIS A 310 13.55 -7.68 14.45
C HIS A 310 14.20 -6.85 15.56
N ARG A 311 14.21 -7.31 16.82
CA ARG A 311 14.85 -6.59 17.91
C ARG A 311 16.37 -6.76 17.83
N GLU A 312 17.07 -5.69 17.45
CA GLU A 312 18.54 -5.67 17.32
C GLU A 312 19.28 -5.95 18.65
N ASP A 313 18.69 -5.59 19.79
CA ASP A 313 19.31 -5.74 21.12
C ASP A 313 19.00 -7.08 21.83
N GLY A 314 18.30 -8.01 21.16
CA GLY A 314 17.87 -9.30 21.73
C GLY A 314 18.73 -10.48 21.27
N SER A 315 18.57 -11.65 21.90
CA SER A 315 19.20 -12.91 21.49
C SER A 315 18.75 -13.43 20.12
N GLY A 316 17.83 -12.73 19.45
CA GLY A 316 17.19 -13.17 18.21
C GLY A 316 16.43 -14.48 18.36
N ILE A 317 15.99 -15.03 17.22
CA ILE A 317 15.40 -16.38 17.17
C ILE A 317 16.55 -17.39 17.08
N PRO A 318 16.62 -18.39 17.99
CA PRO A 318 17.60 -19.46 17.90
C PRO A 318 17.43 -20.33 16.64
N ASP A 319 18.53 -20.66 15.95
CA ASP A 319 18.53 -21.45 14.71
C ASP A 319 18.01 -22.90 14.88
N ASP A 320 18.03 -23.42 16.11
CA ASP A 320 17.50 -24.76 16.44
C ASP A 320 15.97 -24.79 16.37
N ILE A 321 15.30 -23.64 16.46
CA ILE A 321 13.84 -23.53 16.43
C ILE A 321 13.39 -23.03 15.07
N LYS A 322 13.06 -23.97 14.19
CA LYS A 322 12.47 -23.67 12.87
C LYS A 322 11.01 -23.23 12.99
N LEU A 323 10.81 -21.95 13.31
CA LEU A 323 9.47 -21.39 13.54
C LEU A 323 8.50 -21.65 12.39
N PHE A 324 8.94 -21.43 11.15
CA PHE A 324 8.07 -21.58 9.98
C PHE A 324 7.53 -23.00 9.85
N GLU A 325 8.39 -24.03 9.97
CA GLU A 325 7.98 -25.44 9.88
C GLU A 325 6.96 -25.79 10.99
N ILE A 326 7.23 -25.36 12.22
CA ILE A 326 6.35 -25.60 13.37
C ILE A 326 4.99 -24.93 13.16
N PHE A 327 4.97 -23.64 12.83
CA PHE A 327 3.72 -22.92 12.63
C PHE A 327 2.95 -23.46 11.41
N SER A 328 3.61 -23.77 10.30
CA SER A 328 2.96 -24.30 9.11
C SER A 328 2.27 -25.65 9.39
N GLU A 329 2.95 -26.56 10.10
CA GLU A 329 2.37 -27.84 10.49
C GLU A 329 1.21 -27.67 11.48
N GLN A 330 1.41 -26.89 12.54
CA GLN A 330 0.44 -26.74 13.62
C GLN A 330 -0.80 -25.92 13.18
N VAL A 331 -0.63 -24.84 12.41
CA VAL A 331 -1.75 -24.10 11.81
C VAL A 331 -2.56 -25.02 10.90
N SER A 332 -1.90 -25.86 10.11
CA SER A 332 -2.60 -26.86 9.29
C SER A 332 -3.39 -27.87 10.14
N GLN A 333 -2.87 -28.26 11.32
CA GLN A 333 -3.59 -29.12 12.27
C GLN A 333 -4.80 -28.42 12.89
N VAL A 334 -4.66 -27.13 13.27
CA VAL A 334 -5.75 -26.30 13.81
C VAL A 334 -6.87 -26.10 12.79
N ILE A 335 -6.53 -25.85 11.52
CA ILE A 335 -7.52 -25.75 10.43
C ILE A 335 -8.26 -27.07 10.26
N LYS A 336 -7.54 -28.21 10.31
CA LYS A 336 -8.16 -29.55 10.21
C LYS A 336 -9.07 -29.89 11.39
N SER A 337 -8.77 -29.42 12.60
CA SER A 337 -9.63 -29.67 13.76
C SER A 337 -10.89 -28.81 13.77
N ARG A 338 -10.97 -27.78 12.91
CA ARG A 338 -12.07 -26.81 12.85
C ARG A 338 -12.69 -26.74 11.44
N PRO A 339 -13.61 -27.67 11.11
CA PRO A 339 -14.26 -27.68 9.80
C PRO A 339 -15.17 -26.48 9.55
N ASP A 340 -15.71 -25.86 10.62
CA ASP A 340 -16.62 -24.71 10.53
C ASP A 340 -15.89 -23.34 10.42
N MET A 341 -14.56 -23.34 10.29
CA MET A 341 -13.79 -22.09 10.18
C MET A 341 -14.06 -21.42 8.82
N PRO A 342 -14.42 -20.12 8.79
CA PRO A 342 -14.56 -19.38 7.54
C PRO A 342 -13.26 -19.37 6.72
N LEU A 343 -13.39 -19.35 5.40
CA LEU A 343 -12.24 -19.41 4.50
C LEU A 343 -11.38 -18.15 4.58
N GLU A 344 -12.01 -16.99 4.81
CA GLU A 344 -11.33 -15.72 5.08
C GLU A 344 -10.42 -15.79 6.30
N ASP A 345 -10.79 -16.56 7.32
CA ASP A 345 -9.98 -16.76 8.53
C ASP A 345 -8.81 -17.69 8.25
N THR A 346 -9.04 -18.73 7.44
CA THR A 346 -7.97 -19.62 6.96
C THR A 346 -6.93 -18.84 6.17
N VAL A 347 -7.36 -17.99 5.22
CA VAL A 347 -6.45 -17.14 4.43
C VAL A 347 -5.76 -16.10 5.31
N SER A 348 -6.44 -15.53 6.31
CA SER A 348 -5.83 -14.60 7.27
C SER A 348 -4.67 -15.23 8.05
N LEU A 349 -4.77 -16.52 8.39
CA LEU A 349 -3.66 -17.29 8.97
C LEU A 349 -2.53 -17.53 7.97
N GLN A 350 -2.84 -17.76 6.69
CA GLN A 350 -1.79 -17.85 5.66
C GLN A 350 -1.09 -16.50 5.47
N VAL A 351 -1.81 -15.38 5.56
CA VAL A 351 -1.22 -14.02 5.51
C VAL A 351 -0.21 -13.83 6.64
N SER A 352 -0.55 -14.22 7.88
CA SER A 352 0.41 -14.11 8.99
C SER A 352 1.59 -15.07 8.83
N LEU A 353 1.41 -16.25 8.25
CA LEU A 353 2.52 -17.16 7.91
C LEU A 353 3.46 -16.58 6.83
N VAL A 354 2.93 -15.92 5.80
CA VAL A 354 3.76 -15.20 4.81
C VAL A 354 4.52 -14.07 5.48
N ASN A 355 3.85 -13.26 6.30
CA ASN A 355 4.50 -12.17 7.05
C ASN A 355 5.62 -12.70 7.96
N LEU A 356 5.40 -13.81 8.66
CA LEU A 356 6.41 -14.49 9.47
C LEU A 356 7.59 -14.96 8.63
N ALA A 357 7.33 -15.64 7.51
CA ALA A 357 8.37 -16.14 6.62
C ALA A 357 9.24 -14.99 6.10
N GLN A 358 8.63 -13.89 5.65
CA GLN A 358 9.34 -12.74 5.12
C GLN A 358 10.14 -12.00 6.18
N LYS A 359 9.58 -11.86 7.40
CA LYS A 359 10.23 -11.17 8.51
C LYS A 359 11.37 -11.96 9.12
N CYS A 360 11.21 -13.27 9.29
CA CYS A 360 12.21 -14.10 9.96
C CYS A 360 13.22 -14.73 8.99
N TYR A 361 12.83 -14.92 7.72
CA TYR A 361 13.60 -15.67 6.73
C TYR A 361 13.54 -14.98 5.35
N SER A 362 14.01 -13.72 5.27
CA SER A 362 14.00 -12.92 4.03
C SER A 362 14.63 -13.60 2.82
N ASP A 363 15.64 -14.44 3.08
CA ASP A 363 16.46 -15.06 2.04
C ASP A 363 15.83 -16.34 1.48
N GLN A 364 14.81 -16.90 2.15
CA GLN A 364 14.19 -18.18 1.79
C GLN A 364 12.84 -18.00 1.11
N ILE A 365 12.89 -17.79 -0.21
CA ILE A 365 11.72 -17.65 -1.09
C ILE A 365 10.82 -18.91 -1.04
N ASP A 366 11.42 -20.09 -0.86
CA ASP A 366 10.74 -21.39 -0.81
C ASP A 366 9.66 -21.46 0.28
N TYR A 367 9.86 -20.80 1.42
CA TYR A 367 8.86 -20.77 2.49
C TYR A 367 7.62 -19.98 2.09
N VAL A 368 7.80 -18.84 1.43
CA VAL A 368 6.68 -18.05 0.91
C VAL A 368 5.93 -18.86 -0.14
N ASP A 369 6.63 -19.47 -1.10
CA ASP A 369 5.98 -20.30 -2.14
C ASP A 369 5.26 -21.51 -1.54
N LYS A 370 5.79 -22.10 -0.46
CA LYS A 370 5.11 -23.19 0.26
C LYS A 370 3.79 -22.76 0.90
N VAL A 371 3.71 -21.55 1.45
CA VAL A 371 2.45 -21.00 1.97
C VAL A 371 1.45 -20.76 0.84
N LEU A 372 1.92 -20.21 -0.29
CA LEU A 372 1.09 -20.02 -1.48
C LEU A 372 0.57 -21.37 -2.03
N GLU A 373 1.43 -22.39 -2.08
CA GLU A 373 1.07 -23.75 -2.49
C GLU A 373 0.00 -24.33 -1.57
N ASN A 374 0.17 -24.25 -0.25
CA ASN A 374 -0.82 -24.73 0.71
C ASN A 374 -2.16 -24.02 0.53
N THR A 375 -2.14 -22.70 0.28
CA THR A 375 -3.34 -21.89 0.02
C THR A 375 -4.05 -22.36 -1.26
N LEU A 376 -3.28 -22.59 -2.33
CA LEU A 376 -3.79 -23.11 -3.60
C LEU A 376 -4.39 -24.51 -3.43
N GLN A 377 -3.76 -25.38 -2.65
CA GLN A 377 -4.29 -26.72 -2.35
C GLN A 377 -5.60 -26.65 -1.56
N VAL A 378 -5.75 -25.69 -0.64
CA VAL A 378 -7.01 -25.48 0.10
C VAL A 378 -8.12 -25.05 -0.85
N PHE A 379 -7.88 -24.08 -1.74
CA PHE A 379 -8.87 -23.66 -2.73
C PHE A 379 -9.22 -24.76 -3.73
N THR A 380 -8.22 -25.52 -4.18
CA THR A 380 -8.42 -26.66 -5.09
C THR A 380 -9.31 -27.73 -4.45
N LYS A 381 -9.08 -28.06 -3.17
CA LYS A 381 -9.91 -29.04 -2.44
C LYS A 381 -11.36 -28.60 -2.28
N LEU A 382 -11.60 -27.29 -2.21
CA LEU A 382 -12.93 -26.70 -2.05
C LEU A 382 -13.62 -26.38 -3.38
N ASN A 383 -12.96 -26.67 -4.52
CA ASN A 383 -13.45 -26.37 -5.88
C ASN A 383 -13.86 -24.89 -6.08
N ILE A 384 -13.06 -23.96 -5.57
CA ILE A 384 -13.30 -22.53 -5.78
C ILE A 384 -12.74 -22.12 -7.14
N GLU A 385 -13.62 -21.74 -8.07
CA GLU A 385 -13.22 -21.35 -9.43
C GLU A 385 -12.91 -19.86 -9.56
N LYS A 386 -13.71 -18.97 -8.95
CA LYS A 386 -13.52 -17.51 -8.98
C LYS A 386 -13.90 -16.85 -7.67
N ILE A 387 -13.10 -15.87 -7.24
CA ILE A 387 -13.27 -15.10 -6.01
C ILE A 387 -13.55 -13.65 -6.36
N HIS A 388 -14.69 -13.13 -5.89
CA HIS A 388 -15.02 -11.72 -6.04
C HIS A 388 -14.13 -10.85 -5.16
N SER A 389 -13.46 -9.86 -5.75
CA SER A 389 -12.57 -8.91 -5.07
C SER A 389 -13.25 -8.14 -3.93
N GLY A 390 -14.54 -7.85 -4.05
CA GLY A 390 -15.32 -7.17 -3.01
C GLY A 390 -15.63 -8.02 -1.78
N SER A 391 -15.51 -9.34 -1.88
CA SER A 391 -15.78 -10.27 -0.76
C SER A 391 -14.69 -10.22 0.31
N ALA A 392 -15.01 -10.64 1.54
CA ALA A 392 -14.02 -10.73 2.62
C ALA A 392 -12.82 -11.62 2.22
N LEU A 393 -13.11 -12.77 1.59
CA LEU A 393 -12.09 -13.68 1.06
C LEU A 393 -11.22 -13.03 -0.02
N GLY A 394 -11.82 -12.27 -0.96
CA GLY A 394 -11.09 -11.58 -2.01
C GLY A 394 -10.15 -10.49 -1.49
N ARG A 395 -10.56 -9.77 -0.44
CA ARG A 395 -9.71 -8.78 0.24
C ARG A 395 -8.52 -9.44 0.94
N GLU A 396 -8.76 -10.56 1.64
CA GLU A 396 -7.68 -11.31 2.31
C GLU A 396 -6.70 -11.94 1.32
N LEU A 397 -7.20 -12.51 0.21
CA LEU A 397 -6.33 -13.03 -0.85
C LEU A 397 -5.52 -11.92 -1.52
N SER A 398 -6.13 -10.75 -1.75
CA SER A 398 -5.40 -9.58 -2.26
C SER A 398 -4.32 -9.10 -1.29
N ARG A 399 -4.60 -9.13 0.02
CA ARG A 399 -3.61 -8.82 1.07
C ARG A 399 -2.46 -9.83 1.06
N LEU A 400 -2.76 -11.12 0.92
CA LEU A 400 -1.79 -12.20 0.83
C LEU A 400 -0.83 -12.01 -0.35
N LEU A 401 -1.34 -11.65 -1.53
CA LEU A 401 -0.53 -11.46 -2.74
C LEU A 401 0.26 -10.13 -2.75
N ARG A 402 -0.17 -9.11 -2.01
CA ARG A 402 0.57 -7.84 -1.89
C ARG A 402 1.82 -7.97 -1.03
N LEU A 403 1.79 -8.79 0.03
CA LEU A 403 2.92 -8.95 0.95
C LEU A 403 4.24 -9.37 0.25
N PRO A 404 4.27 -10.34 -0.67
CA PRO A 404 5.45 -10.63 -1.50
C PRO A 404 5.95 -9.44 -2.30
N ALA A 405 5.04 -8.68 -2.93
CA ALA A 405 5.40 -7.52 -3.73
C ALA A 405 6.04 -6.41 -2.88
N ASP A 406 5.51 -6.16 -1.68
CA ASP A 406 5.97 -5.09 -0.79
C ASP A 406 7.34 -5.36 -0.18
N ASN A 407 7.58 -6.60 0.25
CA ASN A 407 8.79 -6.91 0.99
C ASN A 407 10.00 -7.16 0.08
N TYR A 408 9.80 -7.79 -1.08
CA TYR A 408 10.94 -8.05 -1.97
C TYR A 408 11.35 -6.83 -2.80
N ASN A 409 10.45 -5.88 -3.07
CA ASN A 409 10.67 -4.68 -3.90
C ASN A 409 11.16 -4.94 -5.35
N ASN A 410 11.39 -6.20 -5.71
CA ASN A 410 11.85 -6.63 -7.02
C ASN A 410 10.80 -7.54 -7.63
N LEU A 411 10.19 -7.10 -8.73
CA LEU A 411 9.19 -7.89 -9.44
C LEU A 411 9.74 -9.26 -9.90
N LEU A 412 11.03 -9.35 -10.19
CA LEU A 412 11.65 -10.59 -10.69
C LEU A 412 11.70 -11.70 -9.63
N THR A 413 11.81 -11.37 -8.34
CA THR A 413 11.75 -12.38 -7.28
C THR A 413 10.31 -12.85 -7.04
N VAL A 414 9.33 -11.95 -7.19
CA VAL A 414 7.91 -12.32 -7.15
C VAL A 414 7.57 -13.28 -8.29
N LEU A 415 8.15 -13.09 -9.48
CA LEU A 415 7.97 -14.03 -10.61
C LEU A 415 8.55 -15.43 -10.35
N GLN A 416 9.53 -15.57 -9.46
CA GLN A 416 10.09 -16.88 -9.12
C GLN A 416 9.12 -17.75 -8.30
N LEU A 417 8.10 -17.13 -7.69
CA LEU A 417 7.05 -17.82 -6.96
C LEU A 417 6.11 -18.54 -7.94
N GLN A 418 6.25 -19.86 -8.05
CA GLN A 418 5.50 -20.67 -9.03
C GLN A 418 4.00 -20.65 -8.73
N CYS A 419 3.62 -20.56 -7.46
CA CYS A 419 2.23 -20.60 -7.02
C CYS A 419 1.54 -19.22 -7.03
N PHE A 420 2.27 -18.13 -7.31
CA PHE A 420 1.71 -16.77 -7.34
C PHE A 420 0.73 -16.56 -8.52
N THR A 421 1.14 -16.91 -9.74
CA THR A 421 0.32 -16.75 -10.96
C THR A 421 -0.98 -17.56 -10.92
N PRO A 422 -0.98 -18.84 -10.47
CA PRO A 422 -2.22 -19.60 -10.27
C PRO A 422 -3.18 -18.93 -9.28
N LEU A 423 -2.69 -18.43 -8.14
CA LEU A 423 -3.55 -17.74 -7.16
C LEU A 423 -4.13 -16.43 -7.70
N LEU A 424 -3.34 -15.67 -8.46
CA LEU A 424 -3.82 -14.46 -9.13
C LEU A 424 -4.97 -14.78 -10.10
N SER A 425 -4.91 -15.93 -10.80
CA SER A 425 -5.95 -16.34 -11.74
C SER A 425 -7.31 -16.63 -11.10
N LEU A 426 -7.33 -16.97 -9.80
CA LEU A 426 -8.58 -17.23 -9.04
C LEU A 426 -9.36 -15.95 -8.71
N LEU A 427 -8.71 -14.79 -8.70
CA LEU A 427 -9.41 -13.51 -8.49
C LEU A 427 -10.24 -13.13 -9.71
N ASP A 428 -11.31 -12.37 -9.51
CA ASP A 428 -12.06 -11.76 -10.60
C ASP A 428 -11.24 -10.70 -11.37
N TYR A 429 -11.77 -10.25 -12.52
CA TYR A 429 -11.11 -9.25 -13.35
C TYR A 429 -10.73 -7.99 -12.58
N SER A 430 -11.62 -7.46 -11.71
CA SER A 430 -11.33 -6.27 -10.92
C SER A 430 -10.21 -6.50 -9.90
N GLY A 431 -10.18 -7.65 -9.22
CA GLY A 431 -9.08 -8.01 -8.32
C GLY A 431 -7.76 -8.15 -9.04
N ARG A 432 -7.73 -8.84 -10.18
CA ARG A 432 -6.53 -8.98 -11.03
C ARG A 432 -6.05 -7.63 -11.53
N LYS A 433 -6.95 -6.76 -12.00
CA LYS A 433 -6.64 -5.39 -12.46
C LYS A 433 -5.98 -4.58 -11.36
N VAL A 434 -6.55 -4.55 -10.16
CA VAL A 434 -6.01 -3.80 -9.02
C VAL A 434 -4.63 -4.31 -8.60
N LEU A 435 -4.44 -5.63 -8.51
CA LEU A 435 -3.12 -6.20 -8.18
C LEU A 435 -2.10 -5.98 -9.29
N ALA A 436 -2.51 -6.09 -10.54
CA ALA A 436 -1.67 -5.81 -11.70
C ALA A 436 -1.18 -4.36 -11.70
N THR A 437 -2.06 -3.38 -11.48
CA THR A 437 -1.68 -1.96 -11.34
C THR A 437 -0.72 -1.76 -10.18
N TYR A 438 -0.94 -2.44 -9.06
CA TYR A 438 -0.06 -2.40 -7.90
C TYR A 438 1.35 -2.93 -8.20
N LEU A 439 1.45 -4.11 -8.84
CA LEU A 439 2.72 -4.73 -9.21
C LEU A 439 3.51 -3.85 -10.19
N VAL A 440 2.82 -3.26 -11.18
CA VAL A 440 3.47 -2.34 -12.13
C VAL A 440 3.94 -1.07 -11.42
N THR A 441 3.14 -0.51 -10.50
CA THR A 441 3.53 0.68 -9.73
C THR A 441 4.76 0.41 -8.89
N ASN A 442 4.78 -0.69 -8.13
CA ASN A 442 5.93 -1.09 -7.33
C ASN A 442 7.19 -1.30 -8.20
N ALA A 443 7.05 -1.93 -9.36
CA ALA A 443 8.18 -2.13 -10.27
C ALA A 443 8.71 -0.82 -10.87
N VAL A 444 7.84 0.18 -11.10
CA VAL A 444 8.22 1.51 -11.57
C VAL A 444 8.87 2.34 -10.46
N GLU A 445 8.35 2.29 -9.23
CA GLU A 445 8.92 3.00 -8.07
C GLU A 445 10.31 2.48 -7.69
N ASN A 446 10.56 1.18 -7.87
CA ASN A 446 11.82 0.52 -7.56
C ASN A 446 12.78 0.39 -8.76
N ASP A 447 12.45 0.98 -9.93
CA ASP A 447 13.25 0.89 -11.17
C ASP A 447 13.70 -0.54 -11.53
N THR A 448 12.77 -1.51 -11.44
CA THR A 448 13.10 -2.92 -11.72
C THR A 448 13.29 -3.15 -13.23
N PHE A 449 14.53 -3.32 -13.68
CA PHE A 449 14.85 -3.59 -15.09
C PHE A 449 14.54 -5.03 -15.50
N ILE A 450 13.85 -5.17 -16.64
CA ILE A 450 13.58 -6.47 -17.25
C ILE A 450 14.51 -6.69 -18.43
N THR A 451 15.42 -7.65 -18.29
CA THR A 451 16.58 -7.81 -19.17
C THR A 451 16.45 -8.97 -20.16
N THR A 452 15.48 -9.86 -19.97
CA THR A 452 15.32 -11.08 -20.79
C THR A 452 13.93 -11.21 -21.41
N GLN A 453 13.86 -11.92 -22.54
CA GLN A 453 12.60 -12.19 -23.24
C GLN A 453 11.62 -13.00 -22.37
N GLU A 454 12.12 -14.01 -21.66
CA GLU A 454 11.30 -14.90 -20.83
C GLU A 454 10.67 -14.15 -19.65
N GLN A 455 11.43 -13.24 -19.02
CA GLN A 455 10.88 -12.40 -17.95
C GLN A 455 9.79 -11.46 -18.47
N VAL A 456 9.95 -10.88 -19.67
CA VAL A 456 8.91 -10.03 -20.29
C VAL A 456 7.65 -10.83 -20.58
N ASP A 457 7.79 -12.05 -21.10
CA ASP A 457 6.65 -12.93 -21.37
C ASP A 457 5.90 -13.29 -20.08
N ALA A 458 6.64 -13.66 -19.02
CA ALA A 458 6.09 -13.99 -17.71
C ALA A 458 5.39 -12.79 -17.04
N VAL A 459 6.03 -11.62 -17.05
CA VAL A 459 5.46 -10.40 -16.47
C VAL A 459 4.21 -9.97 -17.22
N LEU A 460 4.26 -9.84 -18.54
CA LEU A 460 3.07 -9.40 -19.29
C LEU A 460 1.93 -10.41 -19.18
N SER A 461 2.23 -11.69 -19.02
CA SER A 461 1.21 -12.72 -18.72
C SER A 461 0.62 -12.58 -17.31
N MET A 462 1.43 -12.23 -16.31
CA MET A 462 0.96 -11.96 -14.95
C MET A 462 0.09 -10.69 -14.89
N VAL A 463 0.47 -9.65 -15.64
CA VAL A 463 -0.24 -8.37 -15.72
C VAL A 463 -1.27 -8.36 -16.87
N ALA A 464 -1.71 -9.55 -17.33
CA ALA A 464 -2.54 -9.69 -18.53
C ALA A 464 -3.88 -8.94 -18.45
N SER A 465 -4.41 -8.70 -17.25
CA SER A 465 -5.62 -7.90 -17.04
C SER A 465 -5.46 -6.44 -17.48
N LEU A 466 -4.24 -5.88 -17.48
CA LEU A 466 -3.96 -4.53 -18.00
C LEU A 466 -3.60 -4.56 -19.48
N THR A 467 -2.96 -5.62 -19.97
CA THR A 467 -2.46 -5.69 -21.35
C THR A 467 -3.51 -6.15 -22.35
N CYS A 468 -4.43 -7.05 -21.96
CA CYS A 468 -5.41 -7.68 -22.85
C CYS A 468 -6.85 -7.55 -22.32
N ASP A 469 -7.81 -7.46 -23.22
CA ASP A 469 -9.22 -7.59 -22.84
C ASP A 469 -9.50 -9.06 -22.47
N GLN A 470 -10.16 -9.27 -21.33
CA GLN A 470 -10.43 -10.62 -20.81
C GLN A 470 -11.91 -10.98 -20.97
N SER A 471 -12.21 -12.26 -21.13
CA SER A 471 -13.58 -12.75 -21.36
C SER A 471 -14.53 -12.52 -20.18
N ASP A 472 -13.98 -12.32 -18.98
CA ASP A 472 -14.71 -12.04 -17.75
C ASP A 472 -14.71 -10.56 -17.34
N GLN A 473 -14.29 -9.67 -18.24
CA GLN A 473 -14.36 -8.23 -18.05
C GLN A 473 -15.84 -7.76 -18.01
N PRO A 474 -16.21 -6.89 -17.06
CA PRO A 474 -17.56 -6.34 -17.02
C PRO A 474 -17.86 -5.54 -18.29
N LEU A 475 -19.09 -5.64 -18.79
CA LEU A 475 -19.57 -4.96 -20.00
C LEU A 475 -19.64 -3.43 -19.88
N VAL A 476 -19.43 -2.90 -18.68
CA VAL A 476 -19.43 -1.46 -18.42
C VAL A 476 -18.14 -0.88 -18.99
N GLU A 477 -18.26 0.14 -19.85
CA GLU A 477 -17.08 0.84 -20.34
C GLU A 477 -16.35 1.51 -19.17
N PRO A 478 -15.03 1.27 -19.01
CA PRO A 478 -14.24 1.95 -18.00
C PRO A 478 -14.22 3.45 -18.28
N ASP A 479 -14.08 4.24 -17.22
CA ASP A 479 -13.86 5.68 -17.35
C ASP A 479 -12.63 5.93 -18.25
N PRO A 480 -12.73 6.76 -19.29
CA PRO A 480 -11.59 7.10 -20.13
C PRO A 480 -10.41 7.71 -19.35
N GLU A 481 -10.66 8.42 -18.25
CA GLU A 481 -9.58 9.00 -17.42
C GLU A 481 -8.83 7.91 -16.66
N ASP A 482 -9.55 7.02 -15.96
CA ASP A 482 -8.96 5.88 -15.25
C ASP A 482 -8.16 4.98 -16.21
N LEU A 483 -8.70 4.71 -17.40
CA LEU A 483 -8.01 3.93 -18.42
C LEU A 483 -6.73 4.63 -18.88
N ALA A 484 -6.75 5.95 -19.05
CA ALA A 484 -5.59 6.72 -19.46
C ALA A 484 -4.49 6.70 -18.39
N GLU A 485 -4.85 6.80 -17.10
CA GLU A 485 -3.88 6.69 -15.99
C GLU A 485 -3.22 5.31 -15.94
N GLU A 486 -4.03 4.25 -16.02
CA GLU A 486 -3.54 2.86 -16.01
C GLU A 486 -2.62 2.55 -17.20
N GLN A 487 -3.03 2.97 -18.40
CA GLN A 487 -2.22 2.75 -19.60
C GLN A 487 -0.99 3.67 -19.62
N GLY A 488 -1.07 4.85 -19.01
CA GLY A 488 0.07 5.72 -18.78
C GLY A 488 1.11 5.10 -17.83
N LEU A 489 0.65 4.40 -16.79
CA LEU A 489 1.52 3.62 -15.92
C LEU A 489 2.21 2.48 -16.69
N LEU A 490 1.44 1.73 -17.49
CA LEU A 490 1.98 0.65 -18.32
C LEU A 490 2.99 1.20 -19.36
N ALA A 491 2.74 2.38 -19.93
CA ALA A 491 3.67 3.05 -20.83
C ALA A 491 5.00 3.39 -20.14
N ARG A 492 4.98 3.86 -18.89
CA ARG A 492 6.19 4.07 -18.08
C ARG A 492 6.92 2.76 -17.82
N PHE A 493 6.18 1.70 -17.50
CA PHE A 493 6.75 0.38 -17.23
C PHE A 493 7.49 -0.21 -18.44
N ILE A 494 6.97 -0.02 -19.66
CA ILE A 494 7.65 -0.45 -20.90
C ILE A 494 9.06 0.16 -20.99
N HIS A 495 9.28 1.38 -20.49
CA HIS A 495 10.61 2.01 -20.50
C HIS A 495 11.66 1.28 -19.63
N LEU A 496 11.24 0.42 -18.70
CA LEU A 496 12.12 -0.41 -17.87
C LEU A 496 12.55 -1.72 -18.56
N PHE A 497 12.01 -2.02 -19.75
CA PHE A 497 12.44 -3.16 -20.55
C PHE A 497 13.74 -2.81 -21.26
N LYS A 498 14.87 -3.12 -20.62
CA LYS A 498 16.21 -2.79 -21.09
C LYS A 498 17.14 -3.97 -20.90
N SER A 499 17.79 -4.38 -21.98
CA SER A 499 18.90 -5.34 -21.98
C SER A 499 20.18 -4.64 -22.43
N GLU A 500 21.31 -5.09 -21.86
CA GLU A 500 22.64 -4.66 -22.31
C GLU A 500 22.92 -5.12 -23.75
N ASN A 501 22.39 -6.29 -24.11
CA ASN A 501 22.55 -6.88 -25.43
C ASN A 501 21.49 -6.37 -26.41
N SER A 502 21.95 -5.75 -27.50
CA SER A 502 21.10 -5.18 -28.56
C SER A 502 20.19 -6.21 -29.24
N ASP A 503 20.63 -7.46 -29.40
CA ASP A 503 19.80 -8.52 -30.02
C ASP A 503 18.71 -9.00 -29.06
N GLN A 504 19.04 -9.12 -27.77
CA GLN A 504 18.07 -9.47 -26.74
C GLN A 504 17.03 -8.36 -26.55
N GLN A 505 17.43 -7.09 -26.65
CA GLN A 505 16.52 -5.95 -26.65
C GLN A 505 15.49 -6.05 -27.79
N TYR A 506 15.91 -6.47 -28.99
CA TYR A 506 14.97 -6.65 -30.11
C TYR A 506 13.95 -7.77 -29.84
N LEU A 507 14.38 -8.88 -29.22
CA LEU A 507 13.49 -9.98 -28.84
C LEU A 507 12.48 -9.57 -27.74
N ILE A 508 12.93 -8.76 -26.78
CA ILE A 508 12.09 -8.14 -25.75
C ILE A 508 10.99 -7.30 -26.40
N LEU A 509 11.36 -6.38 -27.30
CA LEU A 509 10.41 -5.50 -28.00
C LEU A 509 9.41 -6.30 -28.85
N THR A 510 9.88 -7.35 -29.52
CA THR A 510 9.02 -8.23 -30.33
C THR A 510 8.00 -8.96 -29.47
N THR A 511 8.42 -9.45 -28.30
CA THR A 511 7.54 -10.17 -27.37
C THR A 511 6.55 -9.23 -26.70
N ALA A 512 7.00 -8.04 -26.28
CA ALA A 512 6.14 -7.01 -25.74
C ALA A 512 5.06 -6.58 -26.77
N ARG A 513 5.44 -6.39 -28.04
CA ARG A 513 4.49 -6.06 -29.13
C ARG A 513 3.45 -7.15 -29.34
N LYS A 514 3.80 -8.43 -29.16
CA LYS A 514 2.86 -9.55 -29.31
C LYS A 514 1.77 -9.49 -28.23
N HIS A 515 2.14 -9.27 -26.97
CA HIS A 515 1.19 -9.17 -25.86
C HIS A 515 0.35 -7.90 -25.93
N LEU A 516 0.99 -6.74 -26.12
CA LEU A 516 0.30 -5.45 -26.16
C LEU A 516 -0.59 -5.32 -27.40
N GLY A 517 -0.24 -5.96 -28.52
CA GLY A 517 -1.06 -6.03 -29.72
C GLY A 517 -2.41 -6.73 -29.54
N ALA A 518 -2.56 -7.55 -28.49
CA ALA A 518 -3.82 -8.22 -28.13
C ALA A 518 -4.72 -7.36 -27.21
N GLY A 519 -4.32 -6.12 -26.90
CA GLY A 519 -4.98 -5.22 -25.95
C GLY A 519 -6.23 -4.49 -26.40
N GLY A 520 -6.64 -4.64 -27.66
CA GLY A 520 -7.79 -3.92 -28.23
C GLY A 520 -7.50 -2.44 -28.51
N ASN A 521 -8.31 -1.83 -29.37
CA ASN A 521 -8.01 -0.53 -29.99
C ASN A 521 -7.72 0.59 -28.97
N LYS A 522 -8.52 0.67 -27.88
CA LYS A 522 -8.41 1.74 -26.88
C LYS A 522 -7.07 1.76 -26.12
N ARG A 523 -6.45 0.59 -25.88
CA ARG A 523 -5.19 0.47 -25.12
C ARG A 523 -3.95 0.66 -25.99
N LEU A 524 -4.05 0.33 -27.27
CA LEU A 524 -2.94 0.46 -28.23
C LEU A 524 -2.42 1.90 -28.32
N LEU A 525 -3.33 2.89 -28.21
CA LEU A 525 -3.03 4.32 -28.27
C LEU A 525 -1.89 4.74 -27.32
N TYR A 526 -1.84 4.15 -26.13
CA TYR A 526 -0.90 4.53 -25.07
C TYR A 526 0.33 3.62 -25.00
N THR A 527 0.18 2.33 -25.35
CA THR A 527 1.20 1.30 -25.11
C THR A 527 2.15 1.09 -26.29
N LEU A 528 1.69 1.28 -27.53
CA LEU A 528 2.53 1.11 -28.72
C LEU A 528 3.53 2.26 -28.97
N PRO A 529 3.22 3.55 -28.70
CA PRO A 529 4.19 4.62 -28.91
C PRO A 529 5.50 4.45 -28.11
N PRO A 530 5.49 4.09 -26.82
CA PRO A 530 6.72 3.78 -26.07
C PRO A 530 7.58 2.70 -26.73
N LEU A 531 6.97 1.63 -27.26
CA LEU A 531 7.67 0.57 -27.99
C LEU A 531 8.32 1.11 -29.26
N VAL A 532 7.63 1.98 -30.01
CA VAL A 532 8.18 2.61 -31.22
C VAL A 532 9.39 3.47 -30.87
N PHE A 533 9.32 4.27 -29.81
CA PHE A 533 10.45 5.08 -29.38
C PHE A 533 11.64 4.24 -28.88
N GLN A 534 11.40 3.15 -28.15
CA GLN A 534 12.46 2.22 -27.77
C GLN A 534 13.08 1.51 -28.98
N ALA A 535 12.27 1.18 -29.99
CA ALA A 535 12.76 0.62 -31.25
C ALA A 535 13.65 1.63 -32.00
N TYR A 536 13.29 2.92 -32.03
CA TYR A 536 14.17 3.96 -32.59
C TYR A 536 15.48 4.10 -31.82
N GLN A 537 15.44 4.10 -30.48
CA GLN A 537 16.65 4.12 -29.66
C GLN A 537 17.56 2.92 -29.96
N LEU A 538 16.96 1.74 -30.12
CA LEU A 538 17.70 0.54 -30.52
C LEU A 538 18.32 0.68 -31.92
N ALA A 539 17.62 1.29 -32.87
CA ALA A 539 18.16 1.57 -34.20
C ALA A 539 19.40 2.50 -34.14
N PHE A 540 19.36 3.55 -33.32
CA PHE A 540 20.52 4.43 -33.08
C PHE A 540 21.69 3.71 -32.37
N LYS A 541 21.39 2.79 -31.45
CA LYS A 541 22.41 1.98 -30.79
C LYS A 541 23.14 1.08 -31.81
N TYR A 542 22.40 0.39 -32.69
CA TYR A 542 22.99 -0.39 -33.78
C TYR A 542 23.81 0.48 -34.75
N HIS A 543 23.40 1.72 -35.01
CA HIS A 543 24.18 2.63 -35.85
C HIS A 543 25.50 3.03 -35.18
N THR A 544 25.51 3.19 -33.86
CA THR A 544 26.73 3.46 -33.09
C THR A 544 27.65 2.25 -33.04
N GLU A 545 27.07 1.04 -33.01
CA GLU A 545 27.78 -0.25 -33.01
C GLU A 545 28.18 -0.75 -34.41
N ARG A 546 28.14 0.12 -35.44
CA ARG A 546 28.39 -0.25 -36.85
C ARG A 546 29.78 -0.84 -37.11
N ASP A 547 30.76 -0.51 -36.28
CA ASP A 547 32.14 -0.98 -36.41
C ASP A 547 32.33 -2.39 -35.81
N VAL A 548 31.35 -2.87 -35.03
CA VAL A 548 31.41 -4.16 -34.29
C VAL A 548 30.56 -5.24 -34.98
N ASP A 549 29.45 -4.87 -35.62
CA ASP A 549 28.52 -5.82 -36.26
C ASP A 549 28.35 -5.54 -37.76
N ASP A 550 28.95 -6.37 -38.62
CA ASP A 550 28.84 -6.28 -40.08
C ASP A 550 27.37 -6.38 -40.59
N LYS A 551 26.43 -6.90 -39.78
CA LYS A 551 25.02 -7.06 -40.14
C LYS A 551 24.13 -5.94 -39.60
N TRP A 552 24.69 -4.87 -39.04
CA TRP A 552 23.93 -3.77 -38.43
C TRP A 552 22.88 -3.19 -39.40
N SER A 553 23.21 -2.98 -40.68
CA SER A 553 22.31 -2.44 -41.71
C SER A 553 21.04 -3.30 -41.88
N LYS A 554 21.19 -4.63 -41.91
CA LYS A 554 20.05 -5.57 -42.01
C LYS A 554 19.20 -5.58 -40.74
N LYS A 555 19.82 -5.43 -39.57
CA LYS A 555 19.13 -5.38 -38.27
C LYS A 555 18.32 -4.09 -38.15
N VAL A 556 18.90 -2.94 -38.50
CA VAL A 556 18.22 -1.65 -38.55
C VAL A 556 17.03 -1.69 -39.51
N HIS A 557 17.20 -2.26 -40.70
CA HIS A 557 16.08 -2.42 -41.64
C HIS A 557 14.92 -3.24 -41.04
N LYS A 558 15.22 -4.34 -40.34
CA LYS A 558 14.19 -5.13 -39.62
C LYS A 558 13.52 -4.34 -38.50
N ILE A 559 14.25 -3.49 -37.78
CA ILE A 559 13.68 -2.63 -36.74
C ILE A 559 12.68 -1.64 -37.36
N PHE A 560 13.03 -1.00 -38.47
CA PHE A 560 12.10 -0.10 -39.15
C PHE A 560 10.89 -0.83 -39.76
N GLN A 561 11.05 -2.06 -40.25
CA GLN A 561 9.91 -2.92 -40.62
C GLN A 561 9.00 -3.22 -39.41
N PHE A 562 9.59 -3.53 -38.24
CA PHE A 562 8.86 -3.74 -37.00
C PHE A 562 8.10 -2.48 -36.57
N VAL A 563 8.74 -1.31 -36.64
CA VAL A 563 8.10 -0.02 -36.35
C VAL A 563 6.96 0.24 -37.32
N HIS A 564 7.18 0.07 -38.63
CA HIS A 564 6.14 0.24 -39.64
C HIS A 564 4.91 -0.62 -39.32
N GLN A 565 5.10 -1.92 -39.07
CA GLN A 565 4.00 -2.82 -38.71
C GLN A 565 3.29 -2.43 -37.39
N THR A 566 4.03 -1.87 -36.44
CA THR A 566 3.48 -1.42 -35.15
C THR A 566 2.65 -0.15 -35.33
N VAL A 567 3.11 0.80 -36.14
CA VAL A 567 2.36 2.02 -36.47
C VAL A 567 1.15 1.69 -37.35
N THR A 568 1.27 0.79 -38.32
CA THR A 568 0.11 0.31 -39.12
C THR A 568 -0.95 -0.35 -38.24
N ALA A 569 -0.58 -1.01 -37.13
CA ALA A 569 -1.55 -1.55 -36.19
C ALA A 569 -2.37 -0.44 -35.50
N LEU A 570 -1.76 0.72 -35.22
CA LEU A 570 -2.48 1.90 -34.72
C LEU A 570 -3.42 2.50 -35.78
N VAL A 571 -3.01 2.51 -37.05
CA VAL A 571 -3.87 2.94 -38.17
C VAL A 571 -5.11 2.05 -38.26
N ARG A 572 -4.93 0.73 -38.16
CA ARG A 572 -6.06 -0.23 -38.14
C ARG A 572 -6.98 -0.07 -36.93
N ALA A 573 -6.50 0.57 -35.87
CA ALA A 573 -7.29 0.90 -34.69
C ALA A 573 -8.04 2.25 -34.84
N GLU A 574 -8.12 2.80 -36.06
CA GLU A 574 -8.85 4.02 -36.43
C GLU A 574 -8.27 5.31 -35.80
N TYR A 575 -6.97 5.33 -35.52
CA TYR A 575 -6.26 6.54 -35.11
C TYR A 575 -5.51 7.17 -36.29
N ALA A 576 -5.69 8.47 -36.49
CA ALA A 576 -5.10 9.19 -37.63
C ALA A 576 -3.91 10.09 -37.25
N GLU A 577 -4.07 10.95 -36.24
CA GLU A 577 -3.06 11.97 -35.93
C GLU A 577 -1.77 11.39 -35.31
N LEU A 578 -1.91 10.44 -34.39
CA LEU A 578 -0.75 9.87 -33.69
C LEU A 578 0.11 9.01 -34.65
N PRO A 579 -0.45 8.08 -35.45
CA PRO A 579 0.34 7.34 -36.42
C PRO A 579 1.03 8.24 -37.44
N LEU A 580 0.38 9.31 -37.90
CA LEU A 580 1.01 10.30 -38.77
C LEU A 580 2.27 10.89 -38.13
N ARG A 581 2.20 11.33 -36.87
CA ARG A 581 3.37 11.86 -36.14
C ARG A 581 4.47 10.80 -35.96
N LEU A 582 4.10 9.54 -35.70
CA LEU A 582 5.05 8.44 -35.56
C LEU A 582 5.74 8.11 -36.90
N PHE A 583 5.01 8.11 -38.02
CA PHE A 583 5.61 7.93 -39.34
C PHE A 583 6.56 9.08 -39.70
N LEU A 584 6.18 10.33 -39.42
CA LEU A 584 7.06 11.49 -39.63
C LEU A 584 8.33 11.41 -38.76
N GLN A 585 8.18 11.05 -37.49
CA GLN A 585 9.33 10.85 -36.60
C GLN A 585 10.23 9.69 -37.07
N GLY A 586 9.63 8.64 -37.63
CA GLY A 586 10.35 7.54 -38.27
C GLY A 586 11.15 8.00 -39.47
N ALA A 587 10.59 8.84 -40.34
CA ALA A 587 11.31 9.42 -41.46
C ALA A 587 12.53 10.24 -41.00
N LEU A 588 12.41 11.04 -39.93
CA LEU A 588 13.54 11.78 -39.34
C LEU A 588 14.58 10.86 -38.70
N ALA A 589 14.15 9.74 -38.09
CA ALA A 589 15.07 8.77 -37.52
C ALA A 589 15.86 8.04 -38.61
N ILE A 590 15.21 7.69 -39.72
CA ILE A 590 15.83 7.07 -40.90
C ILE A 590 16.82 8.03 -41.56
N ASP A 591 16.48 9.32 -41.69
CA ASP A 591 17.37 10.33 -42.27
C ASP A 591 18.73 10.44 -41.55
N LYS A 592 18.76 10.18 -40.24
CA LYS A 592 19.99 10.20 -39.44
C LYS A 592 20.80 8.90 -39.51
N ILE A 593 20.25 7.83 -40.08
CA ILE A 593 20.86 6.49 -40.09
C ILE A 593 21.07 6.04 -41.55
N ASP A 594 22.32 6.11 -42.01
CA ASP A 594 22.70 5.80 -43.40
C ASP A 594 22.80 4.28 -43.68
N PHE A 595 21.68 3.55 -43.72
CA PHE A 595 21.66 2.10 -44.07
C PHE A 595 21.27 1.86 -45.55
N GLU A 596 21.64 0.70 -46.14
CA GLU A 596 21.63 0.44 -47.61
C GLU A 596 20.28 0.61 -48.35
N ASN A 597 19.16 0.88 -47.67
CA ASN A 597 17.84 1.19 -48.25
C ASN A 597 17.10 2.33 -47.51
N HIS A 598 17.84 3.23 -46.86
CA HIS A 598 17.23 4.26 -46.00
C HIS A 598 16.28 5.19 -46.77
N GLU A 599 16.62 5.57 -48.00
CA GLU A 599 15.80 6.46 -48.83
C GLU A 599 14.42 5.85 -49.14
N THR A 600 14.38 4.59 -49.57
CA THR A 600 13.14 3.92 -49.98
C THR A 600 12.20 3.74 -48.79
N VAL A 601 12.74 3.38 -47.63
CA VAL A 601 11.95 3.23 -46.39
C VAL A 601 11.47 4.59 -45.89
N ALA A 602 12.30 5.64 -45.95
CA ALA A 602 11.87 6.99 -45.60
C ALA A 602 10.74 7.49 -46.51
N TYR A 603 10.81 7.18 -47.81
CA TYR A 603 9.78 7.54 -48.78
C TYR A 603 8.47 6.81 -48.48
N GLU A 604 8.54 5.51 -48.15
CA GLU A 604 7.36 4.74 -47.74
C GLU A 604 6.70 5.34 -46.49
N PHE A 605 7.48 5.70 -45.46
CA PHE A 605 6.95 6.34 -44.25
C PHE A 605 6.27 7.69 -44.55
N MET A 606 6.88 8.52 -45.39
CA MET A 606 6.29 9.79 -45.82
C MET A 606 5.02 9.57 -46.65
N SER A 607 5.02 8.61 -47.57
CA SER A 607 3.85 8.27 -48.38
C SER A 607 2.68 7.78 -47.51
N GLN A 608 2.94 6.93 -46.52
CA GLN A 608 1.92 6.48 -45.56
C GLN A 608 1.37 7.64 -44.74
N ALA A 609 2.22 8.58 -44.29
CA ALA A 609 1.77 9.79 -43.60
C ALA A 609 0.87 10.67 -44.49
N PHE A 610 1.17 10.78 -45.78
CA PHE A 610 0.30 11.47 -46.76
C PHE A 610 -1.04 10.75 -46.95
N SER A 611 -1.03 9.42 -47.10
CA SER A 611 -2.27 8.65 -47.21
C SER A 611 -3.17 8.85 -45.99
N LEU A 612 -2.62 8.81 -44.78
CA LEU A 612 -3.38 9.08 -43.55
C LEU A 612 -3.95 10.51 -43.51
N TYR A 613 -3.18 11.49 -43.97
CA TYR A 613 -3.65 12.86 -44.07
C TYR A 613 -4.82 13.00 -45.07
N GLU A 614 -4.76 12.33 -46.22
CA GLU A 614 -5.79 12.42 -47.26
C GLU A 614 -7.06 11.64 -46.92
N ASP A 615 -6.92 10.46 -46.30
CA ASP A 615 -8.02 9.51 -46.09
C ASP A 615 -8.75 9.69 -44.75
N GLU A 616 -8.02 9.97 -43.66
CA GLU A 616 -8.56 9.87 -42.29
C GLU A 616 -8.72 11.24 -41.57
N ILE A 617 -7.86 12.22 -41.86
CA ILE A 617 -7.89 13.52 -41.17
C ILE A 617 -8.89 14.47 -41.86
N SER A 618 -10.07 14.62 -41.25
CA SER A 618 -11.15 15.47 -41.79
C SER A 618 -11.27 16.85 -41.14
N ASP A 619 -10.80 17.03 -39.90
CA ASP A 619 -10.88 18.33 -39.22
C ASP A 619 -9.93 19.36 -39.85
N SER A 620 -10.45 20.55 -40.19
CA SER A 620 -9.70 21.60 -40.89
C SER A 620 -8.48 22.11 -40.11
N LYS A 621 -8.55 22.17 -38.77
CA LYS A 621 -7.40 22.62 -37.97
C LYS A 621 -6.36 21.52 -37.87
N ALA A 622 -6.79 20.27 -37.66
CA ALA A 622 -5.92 19.10 -37.68
C ALA A 622 -5.23 18.91 -39.04
N GLN A 623 -5.93 19.13 -40.16
CA GLN A 623 -5.36 19.08 -41.51
C GLN A 623 -4.23 20.10 -41.69
N LEU A 624 -4.44 21.36 -41.29
CA LEU A 624 -3.38 22.38 -41.37
C LEU A 624 -2.18 22.03 -40.49
N ALA A 625 -2.43 21.56 -39.26
CA ALA A 625 -1.38 21.15 -38.33
C ALA A 625 -0.57 19.96 -38.88
N ALA A 626 -1.24 18.91 -39.35
CA ALA A 626 -0.63 17.75 -39.98
C ALA A 626 0.18 18.14 -41.21
N MET A 627 -0.38 18.97 -42.09
CA MET A 627 0.31 19.48 -43.28
C MET A 627 1.57 20.27 -42.91
N THR A 628 1.48 21.14 -41.91
CA THR A 628 2.62 21.92 -41.41
C THR A 628 3.71 21.00 -40.85
N LEU A 629 3.34 19.94 -40.12
CA LEU A 629 4.26 18.94 -39.61
C LEU A 629 4.91 18.13 -40.74
N ILE A 630 4.15 17.70 -41.76
CA ILE A 630 4.68 17.02 -42.94
C ILE A 630 5.72 17.91 -43.64
N MET A 631 5.38 19.19 -43.89
CA MET A 631 6.30 20.15 -44.52
C MET A 631 7.54 20.38 -43.67
N GLY A 632 7.39 20.59 -42.36
CA GLY A 632 8.52 20.80 -41.45
C GLY A 632 9.44 19.57 -41.37
N THR A 633 8.86 18.37 -41.37
CA THR A 633 9.60 17.09 -41.42
C THR A 633 10.39 16.99 -42.72
N PHE A 634 9.71 17.22 -43.85
CA PHE A 634 10.32 17.12 -45.17
C PHE A 634 11.42 18.17 -45.40
N GLN A 635 11.29 19.36 -44.81
CA GLN A 635 12.35 20.38 -44.83
C GLN A 635 13.62 19.92 -44.08
N GLN A 636 13.46 19.14 -43.01
CA GLN A 636 14.57 18.65 -42.20
C GLN A 636 15.23 17.40 -42.79
N THR A 637 14.49 16.58 -43.55
CA THR A 637 15.03 15.39 -44.20
C THR A 637 15.99 15.75 -45.33
N THR A 638 17.13 15.07 -45.39
CA THR A 638 18.19 15.24 -46.39
C THR A 638 18.43 14.00 -47.25
N CYS A 639 17.81 12.87 -46.88
CA CYS A 639 18.03 11.54 -47.45
C CYS A 639 17.44 11.32 -48.85
N PHE A 640 16.61 12.22 -49.38
CA PHE A 640 15.93 12.01 -50.65
C PHE A 640 16.75 12.49 -51.85
N SER A 641 16.83 11.64 -52.88
CA SER A 641 17.26 12.01 -54.24
C SER A 641 16.23 12.93 -54.90
N GLU A 642 16.64 13.68 -55.93
CA GLU A 642 15.74 14.56 -56.68
C GLU A 642 14.51 13.83 -57.24
N GLU A 643 14.67 12.55 -57.65
CA GLU A 643 13.60 11.72 -58.21
C GLU A 643 12.46 11.47 -57.22
N ASN A 644 12.78 11.30 -55.94
CA ASN A 644 11.79 11.11 -54.87
C ASN A 644 11.39 12.42 -54.19
N HIS A 645 12.29 13.41 -54.20
CA HIS A 645 12.09 14.70 -53.55
C HIS A 645 11.16 15.64 -54.35
N GLU A 646 11.21 15.66 -55.68
CA GLU A 646 10.30 16.47 -56.51
C GLU A 646 8.82 16.06 -56.41
N PRO A 647 8.46 14.76 -56.50
CA PRO A 647 7.08 14.32 -56.33
C PRO A 647 6.49 14.71 -54.98
N LEU A 648 7.23 14.49 -53.88
CA LEU A 648 6.79 14.84 -52.53
C LEU A 648 6.57 16.34 -52.34
N ARG A 649 7.45 17.20 -52.88
CA ARG A 649 7.24 18.67 -52.87
C ARG A 649 5.98 19.07 -53.62
N THR A 650 5.79 18.49 -54.79
CA THR A 650 4.63 18.80 -55.64
C THR A 650 3.34 18.32 -54.94
N GLN A 651 3.38 17.16 -54.29
CA GLN A 651 2.27 16.65 -53.49
C GLN A 651 1.97 17.54 -52.28
N CYS A 652 2.99 18.02 -51.54
CA CYS A 652 2.82 19.03 -50.48
C CYS A 652 2.08 20.27 -51.01
N ALA A 653 2.52 20.81 -52.14
CA ALA A 653 1.94 22.01 -52.75
C ALA A 653 0.49 21.78 -53.19
N LEU A 654 0.20 20.61 -53.76
CA LEU A 654 -1.15 20.21 -54.16
C LEU A 654 -2.06 20.03 -52.95
N ALA A 655 -1.60 19.32 -51.92
CA ALA A 655 -2.35 19.05 -50.70
C ALA A 655 -2.66 20.36 -49.94
N ALA A 656 -1.68 21.25 -49.79
CA ALA A 656 -1.90 22.60 -49.23
C ALA A 656 -2.90 23.42 -50.04
N SER A 657 -2.91 23.25 -51.37
CA SER A 657 -3.87 23.90 -52.26
C SER A 657 -5.27 23.28 -52.21
N LYS A 658 -5.46 22.11 -51.59
CA LYS A 658 -6.76 21.44 -51.45
C LYS A 658 -7.42 21.68 -50.10
N LEU A 659 -6.77 22.42 -49.19
CA LEU A 659 -7.35 22.79 -47.89
C LEU A 659 -8.68 23.55 -48.07
N LEU A 660 -9.66 23.23 -47.23
CA LEU A 660 -11.04 23.72 -47.36
C LEU A 660 -11.17 25.22 -47.05
N LYS A 661 -10.54 25.68 -45.97
CA LYS A 661 -10.60 27.08 -45.52
C LYS A 661 -9.57 27.92 -46.27
N LYS A 662 -10.01 29.05 -46.84
CA LYS A 662 -9.15 29.99 -47.58
C LYS A 662 -7.96 30.53 -46.77
N PRO A 663 -8.11 30.93 -45.49
CA PRO A 663 -6.97 31.34 -44.67
C PRO A 663 -5.93 30.22 -44.50
N ASP A 664 -6.38 29.01 -44.20
CA ASP A 664 -5.51 27.85 -43.99
C ASP A 664 -4.83 27.43 -45.30
N GLN A 665 -5.55 27.50 -46.43
CA GLN A 665 -5.02 27.28 -47.77
C GLN A 665 -3.92 28.29 -48.13
N ALA A 666 -4.13 29.58 -47.83
CA ALA A 666 -3.13 30.63 -48.05
C ALA A 666 -1.89 30.41 -47.18
N ARG A 667 -2.05 30.10 -45.88
CA ARG A 667 -0.96 29.78 -44.97
C ARG A 667 -0.18 28.55 -45.42
N GLY A 668 -0.86 27.44 -45.71
CA GLY A 668 -0.23 26.20 -46.17
C GLY A 668 0.57 26.36 -47.47
N VAL A 669 0.02 27.05 -48.48
CA VAL A 669 0.73 27.32 -49.74
C VAL A 669 1.94 28.22 -49.53
N THR A 670 1.84 29.18 -48.60
CA THR A 670 2.95 30.07 -48.26
C THR A 670 4.05 29.30 -47.53
N THR A 671 3.72 28.44 -46.56
CA THR A 671 4.68 27.57 -45.89
C THR A 671 5.37 26.62 -46.88
N CYS A 672 4.63 26.10 -47.86
CA CYS A 672 5.19 25.26 -48.92
C CYS A 672 6.30 25.94 -49.74
N SER A 673 6.32 27.28 -49.81
CA SER A 673 7.39 28.01 -50.51
C SER A 673 8.78 27.77 -49.87
N HIS A 674 8.84 27.50 -48.56
CA HIS A 674 10.09 27.17 -47.88
C HIS A 674 10.70 25.84 -48.36
N LEU A 675 9.89 24.90 -48.84
CA LEU A 675 10.38 23.63 -49.40
C LEU A 675 11.12 23.82 -50.73
N PHE A 676 10.83 24.90 -51.46
CA PHE A 676 11.52 25.25 -52.71
C PHE A 676 12.71 26.19 -52.48
N TRP A 677 13.03 26.52 -51.23
CA TRP A 677 14.11 27.44 -50.86
C TRP A 677 15.16 26.84 -49.91
N SER A 678 14.71 26.05 -48.94
CA SER A 678 15.54 25.62 -47.79
C SER A 678 15.58 24.11 -47.58
N ALA A 679 14.84 23.34 -48.39
CA ALA A 679 14.97 21.88 -48.38
C ALA A 679 16.36 21.48 -48.90
N ARG A 680 16.94 20.43 -48.32
CA ARG A 680 18.26 19.93 -48.67
C ARG A 680 18.11 18.55 -49.31
N SER A 681 18.73 18.35 -50.48
CA SER A 681 18.76 17.04 -51.16
C SER A 681 20.18 16.49 -51.23
N GLN A 682 20.30 15.17 -51.31
CA GLN A 682 21.55 14.41 -51.31
C GLN A 682 22.49 14.79 -52.46
N LEU A 683 21.96 15.20 -53.63
CA LEU A 683 22.73 15.65 -54.80
C LEU A 683 23.18 17.12 -54.71
N SER A 684 22.55 17.92 -53.86
CA SER A 684 22.92 19.33 -53.61
C SER A 684 24.09 19.47 -52.62
N ASN A 685 24.82 18.40 -52.31
CA ASN A 685 25.92 18.43 -51.33
C ASN A 685 25.50 18.96 -49.93
N LYS A 686 24.21 18.82 -49.57
CA LYS A 686 23.53 19.44 -48.40
C LYS A 686 23.34 20.97 -48.46
N GLU A 687 23.54 21.59 -49.61
CA GLU A 687 23.21 22.99 -49.85
C GLU A 687 21.70 23.19 -50.03
N GLU A 688 21.22 24.36 -49.62
CA GLU A 688 19.81 24.76 -49.69
C GLU A 688 19.36 24.88 -51.15
N LEU A 689 18.24 24.22 -51.49
CA LEU A 689 17.70 24.21 -52.83
C LEU A 689 17.01 25.55 -53.12
N ARG A 690 17.65 26.43 -53.92
CA ARG A 690 17.17 27.79 -54.21
C ARG A 690 16.40 27.88 -55.54
N ASP A 691 15.17 27.39 -55.59
CA ASP A 691 14.30 27.56 -56.77
C ASP A 691 13.48 28.85 -56.66
N GLU A 692 14.10 29.97 -57.04
CA GLU A 692 13.52 31.32 -56.99
C GLU A 692 12.16 31.43 -57.70
N LYS A 693 11.97 30.70 -58.81
CA LYS A 693 10.76 30.79 -59.63
C LYS A 693 9.57 30.13 -58.94
N ARG A 694 9.74 28.90 -58.43
CA ARG A 694 8.67 28.19 -57.73
C ARG A 694 8.30 28.86 -56.42
N VAL A 695 9.26 29.45 -55.70
CA VAL A 695 8.96 30.29 -54.51
C VAL A 695 8.02 31.44 -54.88
N LEU A 696 8.33 32.19 -55.93
CA LEU A 696 7.48 33.31 -56.37
C LEU A 696 6.10 32.84 -56.82
N GLU A 697 5.99 31.69 -57.47
CA GLU A 697 4.71 31.10 -57.87
C GLU A 697 3.83 30.74 -56.66
N CYS A 698 4.41 30.12 -55.63
CA CYS A 698 3.73 29.83 -54.36
C CYS A 698 3.26 31.11 -53.67
N LEU A 699 4.12 32.11 -53.56
CA LEU A 699 3.79 33.40 -52.95
C LEU A 699 2.67 34.13 -53.71
N LYS A 700 2.75 34.20 -55.06
CA LYS A 700 1.68 34.77 -55.91
C LYS A 700 0.38 33.98 -55.80
N LYS A 701 0.45 32.67 -55.57
CA LYS A 701 -0.73 31.83 -55.34
C LYS A 701 -1.33 32.11 -53.96
N GLY A 702 -0.51 32.25 -52.92
CA GLY A 702 -0.92 32.67 -51.58
C GLY A 702 -1.67 34.01 -51.60
N VAL A 703 -1.12 35.03 -52.28
CA VAL A 703 -1.78 36.34 -52.48
C VAL A 703 -3.12 36.19 -53.22
N ARG A 704 -3.19 35.38 -54.28
CA ARG A 704 -4.45 35.11 -54.99
C ARG A 704 -5.51 34.45 -54.10
N ILE A 705 -5.11 33.54 -53.22
CA ILE A 705 -6.01 32.87 -52.28
C ILE A 705 -6.45 33.82 -51.16
N ALA A 706 -5.53 34.64 -50.62
CA ALA A 706 -5.86 35.66 -49.63
C ALA A 706 -6.88 36.69 -50.16
N ASN A 707 -6.80 37.05 -51.45
CA ASN A 707 -7.82 37.87 -52.11
C ASN A 707 -9.22 37.23 -52.18
N GLN A 708 -9.29 35.90 -52.15
CA GLN A 708 -10.56 35.16 -52.15
C GLN A 708 -11.14 34.99 -50.75
N CYS A 709 -10.46 35.48 -49.71
CA CYS A 709 -10.97 35.50 -48.35
C CYS A 709 -12.06 36.58 -48.24
N MET A 710 -13.25 36.19 -47.78
CA MET A 710 -14.42 37.08 -47.69
C MET A 710 -14.39 37.96 -46.45
N ASP A 711 -13.77 37.50 -45.36
CA ASP A 711 -13.64 38.27 -44.11
C ASP A 711 -12.49 39.30 -44.22
N PRO A 712 -12.79 40.61 -44.18
CA PRO A 712 -11.79 41.67 -44.35
C PRO A 712 -10.72 41.73 -43.26
N SER A 713 -11.07 41.36 -42.01
CA SER A 713 -10.13 41.33 -40.88
C SER A 713 -9.09 40.22 -41.06
N THR A 714 -9.55 38.98 -41.27
CA THR A 714 -8.68 37.83 -41.55
C THR A 714 -7.86 38.03 -42.82
N GLN A 715 -8.45 38.64 -43.86
CA GLN A 715 -7.75 38.97 -45.11
C GLN A 715 -6.58 39.92 -44.87
N SER A 716 -6.78 40.98 -44.09
CA SER A 716 -5.72 41.94 -43.75
C SER A 716 -4.61 41.27 -42.94
N GLN A 717 -4.95 40.43 -41.96
CA GLN A 717 -3.98 39.63 -41.21
C GLN A 717 -3.15 38.73 -42.12
N LEU A 718 -3.78 38.02 -43.07
CA LEU A 718 -3.09 37.15 -44.03
C LEU A 718 -2.13 37.93 -44.94
N PHE A 719 -2.48 39.15 -45.36
CA PHE A 719 -1.58 39.98 -46.16
C PHE A 719 -0.37 40.45 -45.37
N VAL A 720 -0.52 40.76 -44.07
CA VAL A 720 0.60 41.06 -43.17
C VAL A 720 1.51 39.83 -43.01
N GLU A 721 0.95 38.64 -42.81
CA GLU A 721 1.70 37.38 -42.76
C GLU A 721 2.44 37.09 -44.07
N LEU A 722 1.77 37.25 -45.22
CA LEU A 722 2.36 37.11 -46.54
C LEU A 722 3.49 38.12 -46.77
N LEU A 723 3.29 39.39 -46.39
CA LEU A 723 4.32 40.42 -46.47
C LEU A 723 5.58 39.98 -45.72
N ASN A 724 5.45 39.44 -44.50
CA ASN A 724 6.58 38.91 -43.74
C ASN A 724 7.31 37.77 -44.47
N HIS A 725 6.60 36.88 -45.16
CA HIS A 725 7.24 35.82 -45.96
C HIS A 725 7.96 36.40 -47.19
N TYR A 726 7.38 37.38 -47.88
CA TYR A 726 8.05 38.08 -48.98
C TYR A 726 9.33 38.78 -48.50
N ILE A 727 9.28 39.43 -47.33
CA ILE A 727 10.46 40.07 -46.71
C ILE A 727 11.52 39.01 -46.39
N TYR A 728 11.14 37.87 -45.83
CA TYR A 728 12.07 36.77 -45.53
C TYR A 728 12.82 36.28 -46.77
N PHE A 729 12.11 35.98 -47.87
CA PHE A 729 12.76 35.51 -49.11
C PHE A 729 13.57 36.59 -49.80
N TYR A 730 13.13 37.85 -49.69
CA TYR A 730 13.92 38.99 -50.14
C TYR A 730 15.25 39.04 -49.36
N GLU A 731 15.20 39.05 -48.02
CA GLU A 731 16.39 39.05 -47.14
C GLU A 731 17.35 37.88 -47.42
N LYS A 732 16.83 36.71 -47.80
CA LYS A 732 17.63 35.54 -48.17
C LYS A 732 18.23 35.58 -49.59
N GLY A 733 18.02 36.67 -50.34
CA GLY A 733 18.65 36.91 -51.63
C GLY A 733 17.90 36.37 -52.83
N ASN A 734 16.58 36.17 -52.76
CA ASN A 734 15.78 35.76 -53.92
C ASN A 734 15.64 36.90 -54.94
N ALA A 735 16.31 36.79 -56.09
CA ALA A 735 16.33 37.84 -57.12
C ALA A 735 14.97 38.10 -57.79
N GLN A 736 14.03 37.15 -57.70
CA GLN A 736 12.69 37.27 -58.28
C GLN A 736 11.73 38.08 -57.40
N VAL A 737 12.02 38.24 -56.11
CA VAL A 737 11.24 39.09 -55.20
C VAL A 737 11.78 40.50 -55.32
N THR A 738 10.97 41.42 -55.85
CA THR A 738 11.40 42.81 -56.08
C THR A 738 10.81 43.76 -55.04
N VAL A 739 11.53 44.86 -54.80
CA VAL A 739 11.08 45.97 -53.93
C VAL A 739 9.72 46.53 -54.38
N ALA A 740 9.45 46.52 -55.70
CA ALA A 740 8.15 46.92 -56.25
C ALA A 740 6.98 46.05 -55.75
N MET A 741 7.19 44.74 -55.60
CA MET A 741 6.17 43.82 -55.08
C MET A 741 5.92 44.03 -53.58
N LEU A 742 6.98 44.32 -52.82
CA LEU A 742 6.87 44.67 -51.40
C LEU A 742 6.06 45.96 -51.22
N ASN A 743 6.38 47.01 -51.97
CA ASN A 743 5.64 48.27 -51.93
C ASN A 743 4.15 48.09 -52.31
N GLN A 744 3.86 47.27 -53.32
CA GLN A 744 2.47 46.95 -53.71
C GLN A 744 1.69 46.27 -52.57
N LEU A 745 2.31 45.30 -51.87
CA LEU A 745 1.67 44.63 -50.74
C LEU A 745 1.51 45.57 -49.54
N VAL A 746 2.51 46.41 -49.24
CA VAL A 746 2.44 47.40 -48.14
C VAL A 746 1.32 48.42 -48.38
N SER A 747 1.25 49.01 -49.58
CA SER A 747 0.20 49.98 -49.91
C SER A 747 -1.18 49.35 -49.79
N LYS A 748 -1.33 48.12 -50.28
CA LYS A 748 -2.59 47.40 -50.21
C LYS A 748 -3.01 47.10 -48.78
N VAL A 749 -2.10 46.63 -47.93
CA VAL A 749 -2.38 46.35 -46.52
C VAL A 749 -2.80 47.62 -45.78
N LYS A 750 -2.17 48.77 -46.07
CA LYS A 750 -2.55 50.07 -45.47
C LYS A 750 -3.93 50.53 -45.90
N GLU A 751 -4.27 50.38 -47.18
CA GLU A 751 -5.59 50.71 -47.71
C GLU A 751 -6.67 49.82 -47.08
N ASP A 752 -6.43 48.51 -47.02
CA ASP A 752 -7.37 47.54 -46.45
C ASP A 752 -7.58 47.79 -44.94
N LEU A 753 -6.52 48.06 -44.17
CA LEU A 753 -6.61 48.39 -42.73
C LEU A 753 -7.33 49.72 -42.45
N ALA A 754 -7.19 50.72 -43.31
CA ALA A 754 -7.87 52.01 -43.15
C ALA A 754 -9.39 51.90 -43.34
N ASN A 755 -9.85 50.86 -44.04
CA ASN A 755 -11.27 50.62 -44.34
C ASN A 755 -11.96 49.71 -43.30
N LEU A 756 -11.24 49.18 -42.31
CA LEU A 756 -11.79 48.30 -41.27
C LEU A 756 -12.33 49.08 -40.06
N GLU A 757 -13.38 48.54 -39.43
CA GLU A 757 -13.86 49.03 -38.14
C GLU A 757 -12.84 48.74 -37.02
N THR A 758 -12.73 49.66 -36.07
CA THR A 758 -11.80 49.54 -34.94
C THR A 758 -12.36 48.57 -33.89
N THR A 759 -11.74 47.40 -33.80
CA THR A 759 -12.01 46.33 -32.85
C THR A 759 -10.70 45.91 -32.19
N GLU A 760 -10.75 45.19 -31.07
CA GLU A 760 -9.53 44.71 -30.40
C GLU A 760 -8.65 43.82 -31.31
N GLU A 761 -9.25 43.09 -32.26
CA GLU A 761 -8.53 42.29 -33.26
C GLU A 761 -7.83 43.17 -34.31
N THR A 762 -8.50 44.21 -34.82
CA THR A 762 -7.89 45.12 -35.81
C THR A 762 -6.78 45.98 -35.21
N ASP A 763 -6.86 46.30 -33.92
CA ASP A 763 -5.77 46.93 -33.16
C ASP A 763 -4.53 46.02 -33.07
N GLN A 764 -4.72 44.71 -32.86
CA GLN A 764 -3.61 43.75 -32.87
C GLN A 764 -2.96 43.64 -34.25
N ILE A 765 -3.76 43.58 -35.32
CA ILE A 765 -3.25 43.53 -36.70
C ILE A 765 -2.49 44.83 -37.03
N SER A 766 -3.00 45.99 -36.61
CA SER A 766 -2.35 47.29 -36.78
C SER A 766 -0.99 47.36 -36.06
N ARG A 767 -0.91 46.84 -34.83
CA ARG A 767 0.36 46.71 -34.10
C ARG A 767 1.33 45.75 -34.81
N HIS A 768 0.86 44.62 -35.32
CA HIS A 768 1.68 43.67 -36.08
C HIS A 768 2.28 44.36 -37.31
N LEU A 769 1.47 45.04 -38.12
CA LEU A 769 1.97 45.80 -39.26
C LEU A 769 2.98 46.87 -38.86
N THR A 770 2.68 47.64 -37.80
CA THR A 770 3.58 48.70 -37.31
C THR A 770 4.95 48.12 -36.94
N ASN A 771 4.99 46.96 -36.28
CA ASN A 771 6.24 46.25 -35.97
C ASN A 771 6.96 45.76 -37.24
N THR A 772 6.23 45.21 -38.22
CA THR A 772 6.81 44.80 -39.51
C THR A 772 7.42 45.99 -40.26
N LEU A 773 6.74 47.14 -40.28
CA LEU A 773 7.25 48.36 -40.92
C LEU A 773 8.46 48.92 -40.16
N ALA A 774 8.44 48.89 -38.83
CA ALA A 774 9.59 49.29 -38.01
C ALA A 774 10.82 48.40 -38.28
N HIS A 775 10.64 47.07 -38.44
CA HIS A 775 11.71 46.16 -38.86
C HIS A 775 12.29 46.55 -40.23
N LEU A 776 11.43 46.86 -41.21
CA LEU A 776 11.88 47.32 -42.53
C LEU A 776 12.62 48.66 -42.47
N GLN A 777 12.18 49.61 -41.63
CA GLN A 777 12.87 50.88 -41.41
C GLN A 777 14.26 50.67 -40.78
N LEU A 778 14.37 49.75 -39.82
CA LEU A 778 15.63 49.40 -39.18
C LEU A 778 16.60 48.76 -40.17
N ARG A 779 16.12 47.82 -41.00
CA ARG A 779 16.90 47.19 -42.08
C ARG A 779 17.33 48.18 -43.17
N GLN A 780 16.57 49.25 -43.39
CA GLN A 780 16.95 50.33 -44.30
C GLN A 780 18.05 51.22 -43.73
N GLN A 781 18.07 51.42 -42.40
CA GLN A 781 19.07 52.25 -41.71
C GLN A 781 20.38 51.49 -41.44
N GLU A 782 20.32 50.18 -41.18
CA GLU A 782 21.47 49.29 -40.96
C GLU A 782 21.44 48.09 -41.93
N PRO A 783 21.97 48.24 -43.17
CA PRO A 783 22.02 47.15 -44.13
C PRO A 783 23.06 46.09 -43.70
N PRO A 784 22.72 44.78 -43.68
CA PRO A 784 23.67 43.72 -43.38
C PRO A 784 24.75 43.59 -44.47
N ALA A 785 25.98 43.24 -44.08
CA ALA A 785 27.16 43.22 -44.96
C ALA A 785 27.07 42.28 -46.18
N GLU A 786 26.15 41.29 -46.17
CA GLU A 786 25.89 40.33 -47.26
C GLU A 786 24.37 40.22 -47.61
N GLY A 787 23.58 41.28 -47.43
CA GLY A 787 22.13 41.27 -47.76
C GLY A 787 21.72 42.17 -48.93
N PRO A 788 20.48 42.01 -49.44
CA PRO A 788 19.95 42.81 -50.55
C PRO A 788 19.77 44.29 -50.18
N THR A 789 20.01 45.19 -51.14
CA THR A 789 19.81 46.64 -50.98
C THR A 789 18.33 47.02 -51.10
N TYR A 790 17.75 47.57 -50.03
CA TYR A 790 16.37 48.07 -49.95
C TYR A 790 16.13 49.42 -50.66
N GLU A 791 16.97 49.79 -51.64
CA GLU A 791 16.82 51.05 -52.37
C GLU A 791 15.48 51.06 -53.15
N GLY A 792 14.61 52.03 -52.84
CA GLY A 792 13.30 52.19 -53.49
C GLY A 792 12.09 51.71 -52.69
N LEU A 793 12.25 51.26 -51.44
CA LEU A 793 11.12 50.95 -50.55
C LEU A 793 10.40 52.23 -50.10
N GLN A 794 9.07 52.23 -50.21
CA GLN A 794 8.18 53.32 -49.79
C GLN A 794 7.36 52.85 -48.60
N LEU A 795 7.84 53.14 -47.39
CA LEU A 795 7.28 52.68 -46.12
C LEU A 795 6.20 53.58 -45.52
#